data_AF-A0A9R1NX67-F1
#
_entry.id   AF-A0A9R1NX67-F1
#
_cell.length_a   1.000
_cell.length_b   1.000
_cell.length_c   1.000
_cell.angle_alpha   90.00
_cell.angle_beta   90.00
_cell.angle_gamma   90.00
#
_symmetry.space_group_name_H-M   'P 1'
#
loop_
_entity.id
_entity.type
_entity.pdbx_description
1 polymer ?
#
loop_
_entity_poly.entity_id
_entity_poly.type
_entity_poly.pdbx_seq_one_letter_code
_entity_poly.pdbx_strand_id
1 'polypeptide(L)'
;MDAYADRVGRSVLLELISTETDPRKGGPKKSKKSKLVRWFEKRDVKAELVVYTAEFTVDAAFGEPGAVTVLNRHQLEFFIESILVEGFPSGPAHFTCNSWVQPTRVDPAPRVFFTNRPYLPSKTPPGLRELRRRELKELRGSGTGVRKITDRAYDYDVYNDLGNPDKGEGFERPVLGGDKLPYPRRMRTARPSTVTGDEGAESRVEYPEPIYVSRDEEFEEGKNEMLSEGAIKALLHNFMPLLVSSVSPDSRDFAGFHDVDNLFKEGLRLKQALHDQLFQKIPFVRKIQENSEGLLRYDTPDIIKKDKFAWLRDDEFARQALAGINPVNIERLQVFPPVSKLDPAVYGPPESAITEEHIIGNLDGMSVRQALEENKLYMLDYHDIFMPFLDRINSLDGRKAYGTRTLFFLTAGGTLKPIAIELCLPPMTDDCKRAKRVFTPPADATSIWLWQLAKAHVCSNDAGVHQLINHWLRTHACMEPFIIAAHRQMSAMHPIFKLLKPHMRYTLKINALARQILINGDGVIESGFTPGRYCMEMSSFAYDNLWRLDQEGLPADLIRRGMAVEDASQPHGLRLLIEDYPYATDGLLLWSAIARWCEAYVAAYYPSDEAVQDDYELQSWYTEAVQVGHPDKRDAPWWPRLTTAGDLASLLTTLVWLCSAQHAALNFGQYPLGGYIPNRPPLMRRLVPAEGDPEYEHLVADPHRFYLSALPSLTQTTTFMTVIDTLSTHSADEQYLGERPNEWTADPAALAAAREFAAEVRRAEEEIERRNADPSRRNRCGAGVLPYELMAPSSGPGITCRGVPNSVTI
;
A
#
# COMPACT_ATOMS: atom_id res chain seq x y z
N MET A 1 -43.25 -15.08 5.77
CA MET A 1 -43.57 -14.15 6.88
C MET A 1 -43.03 -12.74 6.62
N ASP A 2 -41.87 -12.59 5.97
CA ASP A 2 -41.26 -11.28 5.62
C ASP A 2 -42.16 -10.39 4.78
N ALA A 3 -42.77 -10.94 3.72
CA ALA A 3 -43.68 -10.20 2.85
C ALA A 3 -44.94 -9.65 3.56
N TYR A 4 -45.27 -10.10 4.79
CA TYR A 4 -46.36 -9.54 5.59
C TYR A 4 -45.84 -8.49 6.59
N ALA A 5 -44.72 -8.74 7.26
CA ALA A 5 -44.07 -7.77 8.16
C ALA A 5 -43.61 -6.50 7.41
N ASP A 6 -43.10 -6.68 6.19
CA ASP A 6 -42.71 -5.59 5.29
C ASP A 6 -43.93 -4.82 4.77
N ARG A 7 -45.04 -5.52 4.48
CA ARG A 7 -46.31 -4.91 4.06
C ARG A 7 -46.95 -4.08 5.18
N VAL A 8 -46.74 -4.47 6.45
CA VAL A 8 -47.28 -3.79 7.64
C VAL A 8 -46.31 -2.69 8.14
N GLY A 9 -45.11 -2.58 7.56
CA GLY A 9 -44.13 -1.52 7.84
C GLY A 9 -43.55 -1.59 9.26
N ARG A 10 -43.28 -2.79 9.79
CA ARG A 10 -42.70 -2.97 11.14
C ARG A 10 -41.22 -3.38 11.12
N SER A 11 -40.61 -3.43 9.95
CA SER A 11 -39.29 -4.03 9.73
C SER A 11 -38.14 -3.08 10.07
N VAL A 12 -38.24 -1.77 9.87
CA VAL A 12 -37.16 -0.82 10.20
C VAL A 12 -37.72 0.32 11.04
N LEU A 13 -37.14 0.53 12.22
CA LEU A 13 -37.58 1.55 13.17
C LEU A 13 -36.47 2.56 13.41
N LEU A 14 -36.81 3.84 13.31
CA LEU A 14 -35.92 4.97 13.55
C LEU A 14 -36.38 5.73 14.81
N GLU A 15 -35.45 6.23 15.62
CA GLU A 15 -35.74 7.08 16.78
C GLU A 15 -34.75 8.25 16.79
N LEU A 16 -35.25 9.48 16.78
CA LEU A 16 -34.43 10.68 16.89
C LEU A 16 -34.04 10.89 18.34
N ILE A 17 -32.78 11.27 18.53
CA ILE A 17 -32.19 11.60 19.82
C ILE A 17 -31.75 13.06 19.78
N SER A 18 -32.21 13.83 20.77
CA SER A 18 -31.88 15.24 20.91
C SER A 18 -30.46 15.46 21.42
N THR A 19 -29.88 16.61 21.08
CA THR A 19 -28.68 17.16 21.73
C THR A 19 -28.91 17.51 23.21
N GLU A 20 -30.17 17.63 23.64
CA GLU A 20 -30.59 17.99 24.99
C GLU A 20 -31.04 16.80 25.85
N THR A 21 -30.96 16.96 27.17
CA THR A 21 -31.44 15.99 28.17
C THR A 21 -32.86 16.30 28.63
N ASP A 22 -33.63 15.26 28.93
CA ASP A 22 -34.90 15.33 29.63
C ASP A 22 -34.63 15.50 31.14
N PRO A 23 -34.95 16.67 31.73
CA PRO A 23 -34.67 16.96 33.13
C PRO A 23 -35.46 16.07 34.11
N ARG A 24 -36.55 15.43 33.65
CA ARG A 24 -37.36 14.51 34.49
C ARG A 24 -36.82 13.09 34.48
N LYS A 25 -36.20 12.66 33.38
CA LYS A 25 -35.74 11.27 33.18
C LYS A 25 -34.23 11.10 33.27
N GLY A 26 -33.46 12.18 33.28
CA GLY A 26 -32.00 12.16 33.38
C GLY A 26 -31.25 11.63 32.15
N GLY A 27 -31.96 11.34 31.04
CA GLY A 27 -31.40 10.86 29.77
C GLY A 27 -31.73 11.79 28.60
N PRO A 28 -31.29 11.50 27.36
CA PRO A 28 -31.61 12.36 26.22
C PRO A 28 -33.11 12.42 25.93
N LYS A 29 -33.58 13.54 25.40
CA LYS A 29 -34.94 13.61 24.82
C LYS A 29 -34.98 12.72 23.56
N LYS A 30 -36.05 11.93 23.43
CA LYS A 30 -36.22 10.96 22.33
C LYS A 30 -37.57 11.14 21.66
N SER A 31 -37.60 10.98 20.34
CA SER A 31 -38.87 10.90 19.61
C SER A 31 -39.59 9.59 19.95
N LYS A 32 -40.86 9.46 19.53
CA LYS A 32 -41.43 8.11 19.36
C LYS A 32 -40.68 7.40 18.22
N LYS A 33 -40.61 6.07 18.29
CA LYS A 33 -40.08 5.26 17.18
C LYS A 33 -40.96 5.43 15.95
N SER A 34 -40.36 5.83 14.85
CA SER A 34 -41.00 5.95 13.53
C SER A 34 -40.63 4.76 12.65
N LYS A 35 -41.51 4.42 11.71
CA LYS A 35 -41.33 3.34 10.76
C LYS A 35 -41.04 3.91 9.37
N LEU A 36 -40.22 3.21 8.59
CA LEU A 36 -40.09 3.51 7.16
C LEU A 36 -41.42 3.28 6.44
N VAL A 37 -41.81 4.25 5.62
CA VAL A 37 -43.02 4.24 4.81
C VAL A 37 -42.69 3.63 3.45
N ARG A 38 -43.61 2.79 2.92
CA ARG A 38 -43.51 2.17 1.58
C ARG A 38 -42.27 1.28 1.37
N TRP A 39 -41.69 0.73 2.44
CA TRP A 39 -40.55 -0.21 2.38
C TRP A 39 -40.79 -1.34 1.36
N PHE A 40 -41.93 -2.03 1.50
CA PHE A 40 -42.30 -3.14 0.62
C PHE A 40 -42.53 -2.73 -0.84
N GLU A 41 -43.07 -1.53 -1.08
CA GLU A 41 -43.41 -1.07 -2.44
C GLU A 41 -42.18 -0.77 -3.29
N LYS A 42 -41.03 -0.48 -2.65
CA LYS A 42 -39.78 -0.17 -3.34
C LYS A 42 -38.78 -1.34 -3.35
N ARG A 43 -39.16 -2.52 -2.88
CA ARG A 43 -38.26 -3.67 -2.72
C ARG A 43 -37.64 -4.18 -4.04
N ASP A 44 -38.34 -3.97 -5.15
CA ASP A 44 -37.95 -4.45 -6.49
C ASP A 44 -37.39 -3.30 -7.36
N VAL A 45 -37.16 -2.11 -6.79
CA VAL A 45 -36.56 -0.98 -7.49
C VAL A 45 -35.08 -1.25 -7.71
N LYS A 46 -34.68 -1.37 -8.98
CA LYS A 46 -33.27 -1.44 -9.36
C LYS A 46 -32.72 -0.03 -9.55
N ALA A 47 -32.08 0.50 -8.51
CA ALA A 47 -31.38 1.78 -8.53
C ALA A 47 -30.16 1.68 -7.60
N GLU A 48 -29.10 2.44 -7.90
CA GLU A 48 -27.92 2.55 -7.02
C GLU A 48 -28.29 3.08 -5.64
N LEU A 49 -29.24 4.03 -5.59
CA LEU A 49 -29.78 4.59 -4.35
C LEU A 49 -31.30 4.47 -4.31
N VAL A 50 -31.83 3.97 -3.18
CA VAL A 50 -33.28 3.92 -2.92
C VAL A 50 -33.62 4.77 -1.70
N VAL A 51 -34.43 5.81 -1.90
CA VAL A 51 -34.83 6.73 -0.83
C VAL A 51 -36.12 6.26 -0.15
N TYR A 52 -36.12 6.20 1.18
CA TYR A 52 -37.28 5.91 2.01
C TYR A 52 -37.60 7.11 2.91
N THR A 53 -38.87 7.24 3.33
CA THR A 53 -39.33 8.31 4.21
C THR A 53 -39.83 7.77 5.54
N ALA A 54 -39.66 8.56 6.61
CA ALA A 54 -40.22 8.32 7.93
C ALA A 54 -40.70 9.64 8.53
N GLU A 55 -41.82 9.61 9.25
CA GLU A 55 -42.38 10.80 9.91
C GLU A 55 -42.14 10.72 11.41
N PHE A 56 -41.50 11.73 11.99
CA PHE A 56 -41.22 11.78 13.41
C PHE A 56 -42.16 12.77 14.12
N THR A 57 -42.69 12.35 15.27
CA THR A 57 -43.37 13.26 16.19
C THR A 57 -42.47 13.50 17.40
N VAL A 58 -42.14 14.76 17.63
CA VAL A 58 -41.32 15.23 18.75
C VAL A 58 -42.07 16.30 19.54
N ASP A 59 -41.70 16.47 20.81
CA ASP A 59 -42.21 17.55 21.65
C ASP A 59 -41.72 18.92 21.12
N ALA A 60 -42.48 20.00 21.32
CA ALA A 60 -42.06 21.34 20.90
C ALA A 60 -40.74 21.77 21.56
N ALA A 61 -40.47 21.28 22.77
CA ALA A 61 -39.21 21.48 23.48
C ALA A 61 -38.19 20.36 23.21
N PHE A 62 -38.27 19.63 22.09
CA PHE A 62 -37.31 18.56 21.77
C PHE A 62 -35.88 19.07 21.57
N GLY A 63 -35.69 20.32 21.14
CA GLY A 63 -34.39 20.86 20.76
C GLY A 63 -33.96 20.38 19.37
N GLU A 64 -32.66 20.22 19.17
CA GLU A 64 -32.09 19.80 17.88
C GLU A 64 -31.83 18.28 17.83
N PRO A 65 -32.08 17.60 16.70
CA PRO A 65 -31.69 16.21 16.52
C PRO A 65 -30.16 16.10 16.39
N GLY A 66 -29.54 15.32 17.28
CA GLY A 66 -28.09 15.11 17.31
C GLY A 66 -27.66 13.69 16.92
N ALA A 67 -28.54 12.71 17.10
CA ALA A 67 -28.35 11.33 16.67
C ALA A 67 -29.67 10.70 16.19
N VAL A 68 -29.57 9.65 15.39
CA VAL A 68 -30.69 8.77 15.04
C VAL A 68 -30.29 7.33 15.36
N THR A 69 -31.17 6.60 16.00
CA THR A 69 -30.99 5.15 16.16
C THR A 69 -31.83 4.39 15.14
N VAL A 70 -31.28 3.31 14.59
CA VAL A 70 -31.93 2.47 13.60
C VAL A 70 -31.95 1.02 14.10
N LEU A 71 -33.14 0.44 14.16
CA LEU A 71 -33.36 -0.95 14.53
C LEU A 71 -33.88 -1.72 13.32
N ASN A 72 -33.11 -2.71 12.86
CA ASN A 72 -33.47 -3.54 11.72
C ASN A 72 -34.12 -4.86 12.17
N ARG A 73 -35.45 -4.93 12.16
CA ARG A 73 -36.25 -6.16 12.37
C ARG A 73 -36.48 -6.95 11.08
N HIS A 74 -35.92 -6.54 9.95
CA HIS A 74 -35.92 -7.31 8.71
C HIS A 74 -34.96 -8.51 8.84
N GLN A 75 -35.11 -9.52 7.96
CA GLN A 75 -34.26 -10.72 7.99
C GLN A 75 -32.88 -10.52 7.39
N LEU A 76 -32.76 -9.55 6.47
CA LEU A 76 -31.53 -9.20 5.76
C LEU A 76 -30.95 -7.89 6.31
N GLU A 77 -29.62 -7.79 6.29
CA GLU A 77 -28.93 -6.51 6.48
C GLU A 77 -29.22 -5.56 5.31
N PHE A 78 -28.96 -4.28 5.51
CA PHE A 78 -28.96 -3.27 4.46
C PHE A 78 -27.94 -2.18 4.77
N PHE A 79 -27.43 -1.53 3.73
CA PHE A 79 -26.51 -0.41 3.86
C PHE A 79 -27.28 0.91 3.93
N ILE A 80 -26.92 1.78 4.86
CA ILE A 80 -27.42 3.16 4.91
C ILE A 80 -26.28 4.09 4.51
N GLU A 81 -26.46 4.81 3.40
CA GLU A 81 -25.54 5.87 2.98
C GLU A 81 -25.73 7.12 3.86
N SER A 82 -26.95 7.67 3.89
CA SER A 82 -27.24 8.88 4.65
C SER A 82 -28.69 8.94 5.16
N ILE A 83 -28.92 9.81 6.14
CA ILE A 83 -30.26 10.18 6.61
C ILE A 83 -30.34 11.72 6.61
N LEU A 84 -31.43 12.27 6.08
CA LEU A 84 -31.76 13.69 6.11
C LEU A 84 -33.03 13.89 6.93
N VAL A 85 -32.97 14.75 7.94
CA VAL A 85 -34.12 15.08 8.79
C VAL A 85 -34.45 16.57 8.64
N GLU A 86 -35.67 16.86 8.19
CA GLU A 86 -36.16 18.22 7.96
C GLU A 86 -37.26 18.60 8.97
N GLY A 87 -37.66 19.87 8.97
CA GLY A 87 -38.78 20.36 9.79
C GLY A 87 -38.42 20.88 11.18
N PHE A 88 -37.13 21.02 11.49
CA PHE A 88 -36.65 21.66 12.72
C PHE A 88 -36.31 23.15 12.48
N PRO A 89 -36.51 24.05 13.46
CA PRO A 89 -36.13 25.46 13.33
C PRO A 89 -34.64 25.70 13.06
N SER A 90 -33.79 24.75 13.48
CA SER A 90 -32.34 24.76 13.25
C SER A 90 -31.94 24.47 11.79
N GLY A 91 -32.90 24.18 10.91
CA GLY A 91 -32.65 23.70 9.55
C GLY A 91 -32.49 22.17 9.48
N PRO A 92 -32.17 21.65 8.28
CA PRO A 92 -32.02 20.21 8.07
C PRO A 92 -30.83 19.63 8.85
N ALA A 93 -31.02 18.45 9.43
CA ALA A 93 -29.97 17.68 10.07
C ALA A 93 -29.53 16.53 9.16
N HIS A 94 -28.24 16.55 8.81
CA HIS A 94 -27.62 15.55 7.94
C HIS A 94 -26.87 14.51 8.77
N PHE A 95 -27.04 13.24 8.43
CA PHE A 95 -26.34 12.11 9.05
C PHE A 95 -25.61 11.34 7.94
N THR A 96 -24.27 11.34 7.98
CA THR A 96 -23.43 10.57 7.05
C THR A 96 -23.16 9.19 7.66
N CYS A 97 -23.95 8.20 7.26
CA CYS A 97 -23.99 6.90 7.91
C CYS A 97 -22.91 5.96 7.37
N ASN A 98 -22.93 5.70 6.05
CA ASN A 98 -22.07 4.76 5.32
C ASN A 98 -21.79 3.47 6.12
N SER A 99 -22.83 2.71 6.45
CA SER A 99 -22.70 1.53 7.30
C SER A 99 -23.82 0.50 7.10
N TRP A 100 -23.47 -0.76 7.31
CA TRP A 100 -24.38 -1.91 7.28
C TRP A 100 -25.15 -2.08 8.59
N VAL A 101 -26.48 -2.13 8.52
CA VAL A 101 -27.34 -2.34 9.70
C VAL A 101 -27.78 -3.80 9.79
N GLN A 102 -27.27 -4.50 10.80
CA GLN A 102 -27.55 -5.93 11.01
C GLN A 102 -28.99 -6.19 11.48
N PRO A 103 -29.62 -7.29 11.04
CA PRO A 103 -30.88 -7.78 11.59
C PRO A 103 -30.85 -7.96 13.10
N THR A 104 -31.96 -7.75 13.79
CA THR A 104 -32.07 -7.95 15.25
C THR A 104 -31.82 -9.38 15.71
N ARG A 105 -31.88 -10.35 14.80
CA ARG A 105 -31.51 -11.76 15.06
C ARG A 105 -30.00 -11.97 15.11
N VAL A 106 -29.22 -11.06 14.52
CA VAL A 106 -27.75 -11.03 14.51
C VAL A 106 -27.26 -10.11 15.61
N ASP A 107 -27.74 -8.87 15.61
CA ASP A 107 -27.45 -7.87 16.65
C ASP A 107 -28.75 -7.19 17.12
N PRO A 108 -29.22 -7.48 18.35
CA PRO A 108 -30.46 -6.90 18.86
C PRO A 108 -30.35 -5.41 19.21
N ALA A 109 -29.14 -4.85 19.29
CA ALA A 109 -28.93 -3.45 19.65
C ALA A 109 -29.28 -2.51 18.47
N PRO A 110 -29.96 -1.37 18.72
CA PRO A 110 -30.13 -0.35 17.70
C PRO A 110 -28.78 0.29 17.34
N ARG A 111 -28.48 0.38 16.04
CA ARG A 111 -27.34 1.13 15.51
C ARG A 111 -27.55 2.62 15.73
N VAL A 112 -26.50 3.35 16.07
CA VAL A 112 -26.56 4.82 16.23
C VAL A 112 -25.78 5.52 15.12
N PHE A 113 -26.36 6.60 14.61
CA PHE A 113 -25.72 7.50 13.66
C PHE A 113 -25.80 8.92 14.21
N PHE A 114 -24.69 9.65 14.15
CA PHE A 114 -24.60 11.03 14.60
C PHE A 114 -24.75 11.99 13.43
N THR A 115 -25.17 13.22 13.72
CA THR A 115 -25.14 14.28 12.71
C THR A 115 -23.72 14.50 12.19
N ASN A 116 -23.61 15.11 11.01
CA ASN A 116 -22.32 15.47 10.42
C ASN A 116 -21.58 16.61 11.19
N ARG A 117 -22.17 17.18 12.25
CA ARG A 117 -21.51 18.19 13.09
C ARG A 117 -20.34 17.59 13.89
N PRO A 118 -19.14 18.19 13.83
CA PRO A 118 -17.99 17.74 14.59
C PRO A 118 -18.07 18.21 16.05
N TYR A 119 -17.63 17.36 16.98
CA TYR A 119 -17.50 17.68 18.40
C TYR A 119 -16.24 17.06 19.00
N LEU A 120 -15.40 17.89 19.63
CA LEU A 120 -14.44 17.41 20.61
C LEU A 120 -15.17 16.75 21.78
N PRO A 121 -14.56 15.80 22.51
CA PRO A 121 -15.21 15.13 23.62
C PRO A 121 -15.77 16.10 24.67
N SER A 122 -15.01 17.14 25.02
CA SER A 122 -15.39 18.21 25.95
C SER A 122 -16.58 19.07 25.48
N LYS A 123 -16.82 19.12 24.16
CA LYS A 123 -17.91 19.88 23.53
C LYS A 123 -19.12 19.02 23.15
N THR A 124 -19.09 17.73 23.47
CA THR A 124 -20.21 16.82 23.16
C THR A 124 -21.50 17.28 23.86
N PRO A 125 -22.60 17.52 23.12
CA PRO A 125 -23.87 17.92 23.70
C PRO A 125 -24.35 16.91 24.75
N PRO A 126 -24.94 17.36 25.88
CA PRO A 126 -25.31 16.48 27.00
C PRO A 126 -26.14 15.26 26.61
N GLY A 127 -27.09 15.40 25.67
CA GLY A 127 -27.92 14.29 25.19
C GLY A 127 -27.16 13.21 24.42
N LEU A 128 -25.97 13.52 23.89
CA LEU A 128 -25.19 12.61 23.05
C LEU A 128 -24.03 11.92 23.79
N ARG A 129 -23.68 12.38 25.00
CA ARG A 129 -22.49 11.89 25.75
C ARG A 129 -22.51 10.40 25.97
N GLU A 130 -23.65 9.84 26.36
CA GLU A 130 -23.76 8.41 26.60
C GLU A 130 -23.70 7.59 25.31
N LEU A 131 -24.32 8.08 24.24
CA LEU A 131 -24.25 7.42 22.93
C LEU A 131 -22.82 7.42 22.38
N ARG A 132 -22.08 8.52 22.54
CA ARG A 132 -20.66 8.63 22.15
C ARG A 132 -19.82 7.55 22.82
N ARG A 133 -19.94 7.40 24.14
CA ARG A 133 -19.20 6.39 24.91
C ARG A 133 -19.62 4.97 24.56
N ARG A 134 -20.93 4.73 24.40
CA ARG A 134 -21.47 3.41 24.10
C ARG A 134 -21.01 2.91 22.73
N GLU A 135 -21.07 3.75 21.69
CA GLU A 135 -20.58 3.37 20.35
C GLU A 135 -19.09 3.00 20.38
N LEU A 136 -18.25 3.80 21.05
CA LEU A 136 -16.82 3.47 21.18
C LEU A 136 -16.58 2.15 21.92
N LYS A 137 -17.38 1.86 22.96
CA LYS A 137 -17.31 0.58 23.67
C LYS A 137 -17.71 -0.59 22.76
N GLU A 138 -18.75 -0.41 21.95
CA GLU A 138 -19.19 -1.42 20.97
C GLU A 138 -18.11 -1.66 19.90
N LEU A 139 -17.49 -0.60 19.39
CA LEU A 139 -16.40 -0.68 18.39
C LEU A 139 -15.13 -1.32 18.93
N ARG A 140 -14.81 -1.21 20.22
CA ARG A 140 -13.70 -1.98 20.84
C ARG A 140 -14.03 -3.47 20.99
N GLY A 141 -15.31 -3.81 21.10
CA GLY A 141 -15.77 -5.16 21.37
C GLY A 141 -15.32 -5.69 22.75
N SER A 142 -15.43 -7.01 22.94
CA SER A 142 -15.10 -7.67 24.20
C SER A 142 -13.63 -8.11 24.35
N GLY A 143 -12.81 -7.92 23.31
CA GLY A 143 -11.44 -8.48 23.22
C GLY A 143 -11.34 -10.01 23.12
N THR A 144 -12.48 -10.72 23.11
CA THR A 144 -12.52 -12.19 23.17
C THR A 144 -13.43 -12.78 22.10
N GLY A 145 -13.26 -14.08 21.82
CA GLY A 145 -14.08 -14.80 20.84
C GLY A 145 -13.70 -14.54 19.38
N VAL A 146 -14.08 -15.52 18.54
CA VAL A 146 -13.91 -15.52 17.09
C VAL A 146 -14.77 -14.41 16.49
N ARG A 147 -14.19 -13.60 15.60
CA ARG A 147 -14.91 -12.55 14.90
C ARG A 147 -15.79 -13.11 13.79
N LYS A 148 -17.02 -12.59 13.68
CA LYS A 148 -17.97 -12.93 12.61
C LYS A 148 -17.94 -11.83 11.56
N ILE A 149 -18.19 -12.17 10.30
CA ILE A 149 -18.26 -11.22 9.17
C ILE A 149 -19.27 -10.07 9.36
N THR A 150 -20.23 -10.22 10.28
CA THR A 150 -21.22 -9.20 10.63
C THR A 150 -20.77 -8.26 11.77
N ASP A 151 -19.66 -8.57 12.45
CA ASP A 151 -19.18 -7.81 13.61
C ASP A 151 -18.52 -6.50 13.18
N ARG A 152 -18.62 -5.47 14.03
CA ARG A 152 -18.03 -4.14 13.81
C ARG A 152 -16.88 -3.81 14.76
N ALA A 153 -16.30 -4.83 15.37
CA ALA A 153 -15.29 -4.64 16.40
C ALA A 153 -13.89 -4.51 15.79
N TYR A 154 -13.11 -3.57 16.30
CA TYR A 154 -11.74 -3.28 15.91
C TYR A 154 -10.84 -3.68 17.06
N ASP A 155 -9.84 -4.52 16.80
CA ASP A 155 -8.89 -4.99 17.81
C ASP A 155 -7.61 -5.49 17.15
N TYR A 156 -6.57 -5.70 17.95
CA TYR A 156 -5.22 -6.00 17.46
C TYR A 156 -4.85 -7.46 17.65
N ASP A 157 -4.00 -7.97 16.76
CA ASP A 157 -3.35 -9.26 16.91
C ASP A 157 -2.04 -9.27 16.09
N VAL A 158 -1.17 -10.24 16.36
CA VAL A 158 0.12 -10.44 15.66
C VAL A 158 -0.10 -11.10 14.29
N TYR A 159 0.89 -11.05 13.40
CA TYR A 159 0.85 -11.81 12.14
C TYR A 159 1.21 -13.27 12.39
N ASN A 160 0.24 -14.02 12.89
CA ASN A 160 0.33 -15.46 13.12
C ASN A 160 -0.61 -16.27 12.21
N ASP A 161 -1.23 -15.63 11.22
CA ASP A 161 -2.17 -16.23 10.26
C ASP A 161 -1.58 -16.41 8.85
N LEU A 162 -0.25 -16.31 8.72
CA LEU A 162 0.44 -16.43 7.43
C LEU A 162 0.85 -17.88 7.11
N GLY A 163 1.22 -18.67 8.11
CA GLY A 163 1.58 -20.09 7.95
C GLY A 163 0.37 -21.03 7.93
N ASN A 164 0.57 -22.25 7.45
CA ASN A 164 -0.43 -23.31 7.49
C ASN A 164 0.20 -24.65 7.98
N PRO A 165 0.62 -24.75 9.25
CA PRO A 165 1.29 -25.94 9.79
C PRO A 165 0.45 -27.22 9.69
N ASP A 166 -0.88 -27.10 9.60
CA ASP A 166 -1.79 -28.25 9.38
C ASP A 166 -1.54 -28.95 8.04
N LYS A 167 -0.89 -28.29 7.07
CA LYS A 167 -0.44 -28.90 5.80
C LYS A 167 0.95 -29.56 5.89
N GLY A 168 1.67 -29.40 7.00
CA GLY A 168 3.00 -29.97 7.27
C GLY A 168 4.12 -28.93 7.46
N GLU A 169 5.30 -29.39 7.89
CA GLU A 169 6.46 -28.55 8.29
C GLU A 169 6.89 -27.52 7.22
N GLY A 170 6.72 -27.83 5.93
CA GLY A 170 7.05 -26.90 4.83
C GLY A 170 6.18 -25.62 4.79
N PHE A 171 5.01 -25.66 5.41
CA PHE A 171 4.00 -24.59 5.39
C PHE A 171 4.01 -23.72 6.65
N GLU A 172 4.89 -24.03 7.61
CA GLU A 172 5.11 -23.19 8.79
C GLU A 172 5.75 -21.86 8.42
N ARG A 173 5.27 -20.79 9.07
CA ARG A 173 5.84 -19.44 8.98
C ARG A 173 5.94 -18.88 10.40
N PRO A 174 7.01 -18.13 10.71
CA PRO A 174 7.17 -17.58 12.04
C PRO A 174 6.12 -16.50 12.31
N VAL A 175 5.74 -16.36 13.58
CA VAL A 175 4.87 -15.27 14.03
C VAL A 175 5.64 -13.94 13.97
N LEU A 176 5.06 -12.91 13.35
CA LEU A 176 5.61 -11.55 13.35
C LEU A 176 4.84 -10.69 14.36
N GLY A 177 5.60 -10.05 15.25
CA GLY A 177 5.11 -9.30 16.41
C GLY A 177 5.65 -9.91 17.71
N GLY A 178 6.40 -9.10 18.47
CA GLY A 178 7.14 -9.51 19.67
C GLY A 178 8.66 -9.42 19.49
N ASP A 179 9.42 -9.82 20.51
CA ASP A 179 10.85 -9.49 20.60
C ASP A 179 11.76 -10.13 19.53
N LYS A 180 11.37 -11.31 18.98
CA LYS A 180 12.20 -12.04 18.01
C LYS A 180 12.07 -11.52 16.58
N LEU A 181 10.85 -11.17 16.19
CA LEU A 181 10.50 -10.66 14.86
C LEU A 181 9.53 -9.50 15.07
N PRO A 182 10.02 -8.32 15.48
CA PRO A 182 9.17 -7.18 15.81
C PRO A 182 8.38 -6.76 14.58
N TYR A 183 7.11 -6.37 14.79
CA TYR A 183 6.22 -6.01 13.68
C TYR A 183 5.02 -5.18 14.14
N PRO A 184 4.44 -4.33 13.28
CA PRO A 184 3.13 -3.72 13.54
C PRO A 184 2.06 -4.79 13.79
N ARG A 185 1.01 -4.44 14.55
CA ARG A 185 -0.16 -5.31 14.73
C ARG A 185 -1.14 -5.18 13.56
N ARG A 186 -1.90 -6.24 13.33
CA ARG A 186 -2.99 -6.30 12.34
C ARG A 186 -4.36 -6.39 13.00
N MET A 187 -5.43 -6.31 12.21
CA MET A 187 -6.79 -6.51 12.70
C MET A 187 -7.02 -7.94 13.19
N ARG A 188 -7.45 -8.07 14.45
CA ARG A 188 -7.74 -9.34 15.13
C ARG A 188 -8.90 -10.07 14.47
N THR A 189 -8.71 -11.35 14.20
CA THR A 189 -9.73 -12.26 13.65
C THR A 189 -10.07 -13.37 14.64
N ALA A 190 -9.08 -13.82 15.41
CA ALA A 190 -9.21 -14.74 16.53
C ALA A 190 -9.92 -16.05 16.22
N ARG A 191 -9.66 -16.59 15.03
CA ARG A 191 -9.98 -17.97 14.68
C ARG A 191 -9.20 -18.91 15.61
N PRO A 192 -9.65 -20.17 15.75
CA PRO A 192 -8.92 -21.15 16.55
C PRO A 192 -7.47 -21.31 16.10
N SER A 193 -6.60 -21.74 17.01
CA SER A 193 -5.26 -22.21 16.66
C SER A 193 -5.31 -23.42 15.73
N THR A 194 -4.21 -23.70 15.04
CA THR A 194 -4.07 -24.85 14.13
C THR A 194 -4.20 -26.17 14.87
N VAL A 195 -4.65 -27.21 14.18
CA VAL A 195 -4.95 -28.53 14.75
C VAL A 195 -3.68 -29.22 15.26
N THR A 196 -2.54 -28.95 14.63
CA THR A 196 -1.23 -29.47 15.03
C THR A 196 -0.76 -29.01 16.41
N GLY A 197 -1.43 -28.02 17.02
CA GLY A 197 -1.14 -27.57 18.38
C GLY A 197 0.12 -26.70 18.50
N ASP A 198 0.62 -26.15 17.39
CA ASP A 198 1.68 -25.14 17.41
C ASP A 198 1.16 -23.89 18.15
N GLU A 199 1.64 -23.69 19.39
CA GLU A 199 1.22 -22.64 20.31
C GLU A 199 1.64 -21.26 19.75
N GLY A 200 0.89 -20.76 18.78
CA GLY A 200 1.17 -19.46 18.19
C GLY A 200 0.44 -19.19 16.89
N ALA A 201 0.18 -20.21 16.05
CA ALA A 201 -0.40 -20.03 14.72
C ALA A 201 -1.94 -20.01 14.73
N GLU A 202 -2.53 -18.99 14.12
CA GLU A 202 -3.98 -18.92 13.88
C GLU A 202 -4.34 -19.72 12.61
N SER A 203 -5.42 -20.48 12.68
CA SER A 203 -5.91 -21.25 11.51
C SER A 203 -6.19 -20.35 10.30
N ARG A 204 -5.98 -20.92 9.11
CA ARG A 204 -6.09 -20.23 7.82
C ARG A 204 -7.53 -20.18 7.30
N VAL A 205 -7.83 -19.14 6.53
CA VAL A 205 -9.04 -19.04 5.70
C VAL A 205 -8.59 -19.03 4.26
N GLU A 206 -9.00 -20.01 3.46
CA GLU A 206 -8.62 -20.09 2.04
C GLU A 206 -9.65 -19.36 1.18
N TYR A 207 -9.21 -18.63 0.17
CA TYR A 207 -10.12 -17.97 -0.78
C TYR A 207 -10.94 -19.05 -1.55
N PRO A 208 -12.24 -18.83 -1.83
CA PRO A 208 -13.01 -17.58 -1.75
C PRO A 208 -13.72 -17.32 -0.41
N GLU A 209 -13.41 -18.07 0.65
CA GLU A 209 -14.05 -17.82 1.94
C GLU A 209 -13.65 -16.45 2.49
N PRO A 210 -14.60 -15.64 2.99
CA PRO A 210 -14.32 -14.27 3.39
C PRO A 210 -13.48 -14.23 4.66
N ILE A 211 -12.31 -13.59 4.57
CA ILE A 211 -11.54 -13.21 5.76
C ILE A 211 -12.20 -12.01 6.47
N TYR A 212 -12.31 -12.10 7.79
CA TYR A 212 -12.92 -11.08 8.62
C TYR A 212 -12.17 -9.75 8.55
N VAL A 213 -12.93 -8.69 8.31
CA VAL A 213 -12.69 -7.35 8.79
C VAL A 213 -13.96 -6.82 9.45
N SER A 214 -13.87 -5.70 10.17
CA SER A 214 -15.08 -5.00 10.63
C SER A 214 -16.04 -4.78 9.45
N ARG A 215 -17.33 -5.06 9.63
CA ARG A 215 -18.32 -5.11 8.53
C ARG A 215 -18.36 -3.86 7.65
N ASP A 216 -18.09 -2.69 8.22
CA ASP A 216 -18.10 -1.40 7.53
C ASP A 216 -16.81 -1.14 6.72
N GLU A 217 -15.78 -1.98 6.86
CA GLU A 217 -14.51 -1.93 6.13
C GLU A 217 -14.51 -2.85 4.90
N GLU A 218 -15.56 -3.66 4.73
CA GLU A 218 -15.74 -4.47 3.53
C GLU A 218 -15.81 -3.59 2.28
N PHE A 219 -15.29 -4.10 1.16
CA PHE A 219 -15.33 -3.40 -0.11
C PHE A 219 -16.78 -3.15 -0.56
N GLU A 220 -16.98 -2.05 -1.28
CA GLU A 220 -18.19 -1.84 -2.08
C GLU A 220 -18.18 -2.77 -3.31
N GLU A 221 -19.32 -2.88 -3.99
CA GLU A 221 -19.54 -3.86 -5.06
C GLU A 221 -18.51 -3.73 -6.20
N GLY A 222 -18.28 -2.52 -6.72
CA GLY A 222 -17.32 -2.30 -7.82
C GLY A 222 -15.89 -2.71 -7.48
N LYS A 223 -15.43 -2.43 -6.26
CA LYS A 223 -14.10 -2.87 -5.79
C LYS A 223 -14.04 -4.39 -5.59
N ASN A 224 -15.10 -4.99 -5.05
CA ASN A 224 -15.22 -6.45 -4.92
C ASN A 224 -15.17 -7.15 -6.28
N GLU A 225 -15.87 -6.64 -7.28
CA GLU A 225 -15.85 -7.20 -8.63
C GLU A 225 -14.43 -7.17 -9.23
N MET A 226 -13.79 -5.99 -9.22
CA MET A 226 -12.41 -5.81 -9.70
C MET A 226 -11.42 -6.76 -9.00
N LEU A 227 -11.46 -6.83 -7.66
CA LEU A 227 -10.55 -7.65 -6.88
C LEU A 227 -10.87 -9.13 -6.95
N SER A 228 -12.14 -9.52 -7.07
CA SER A 228 -12.51 -10.93 -7.25
C SER A 228 -12.01 -11.44 -8.59
N GLU A 229 -12.11 -10.65 -9.65
CA GLU A 229 -11.51 -10.97 -10.94
C GLU A 229 -9.99 -11.11 -10.81
N GLY A 230 -9.32 -10.14 -10.18
CA GLY A 230 -7.87 -10.18 -9.94
C GLY A 230 -7.40 -11.34 -9.07
N ALA A 231 -8.09 -11.64 -7.96
CA ALA A 231 -7.80 -12.74 -7.06
C ALA A 231 -8.01 -14.10 -7.75
N ILE A 232 -9.05 -14.23 -8.58
CA ILE A 232 -9.24 -15.42 -9.43
C ILE A 232 -8.07 -15.55 -10.42
N LYS A 233 -7.68 -14.47 -11.11
CA LYS A 233 -6.53 -14.49 -12.01
C LYS A 233 -5.25 -14.89 -11.27
N ALA A 234 -5.04 -14.38 -10.05
CA ALA A 234 -3.90 -14.73 -9.21
C ALA A 234 -3.93 -16.21 -8.80
N LEU A 235 -5.07 -16.76 -8.36
CA LEU A 235 -5.20 -18.18 -7.97
C LEU A 235 -5.05 -19.18 -9.13
N LEU A 236 -5.32 -18.74 -10.36
CA LEU A 236 -5.03 -19.54 -11.56
C LEU A 236 -3.52 -19.89 -11.68
N HIS A 237 -2.61 -19.23 -10.95
CA HIS A 237 -1.19 -19.60 -10.92
C HIS A 237 -0.95 -21.08 -10.54
N ASN A 238 -1.76 -21.67 -9.67
CA ASN A 238 -1.68 -23.10 -9.32
C ASN A 238 -1.92 -24.02 -10.52
N PHE A 239 -2.63 -23.52 -11.54
CA PHE A 239 -2.93 -24.23 -12.78
C PHE A 239 -2.05 -23.75 -13.96
N MET A 240 -1.26 -22.68 -13.79
CA MET A 240 -0.35 -22.17 -14.83
C MET A 240 0.70 -23.19 -15.29
N PRO A 241 1.28 -24.06 -14.44
CA PRO A 241 2.15 -25.13 -14.91
C PRO A 241 1.46 -26.05 -15.93
N LEU A 242 0.17 -26.35 -15.74
CA LEU A 242 -0.63 -27.15 -16.67
C LEU A 242 -0.90 -26.38 -17.97
N LEU A 243 -1.22 -25.08 -17.88
CA LEU A 243 -1.42 -24.21 -19.04
C LEU A 243 -0.14 -24.10 -19.89
N VAL A 244 1.01 -23.83 -19.28
CA VAL A 244 2.32 -23.71 -19.95
C VAL A 244 2.77 -25.03 -20.57
N SER A 245 2.65 -26.15 -19.85
CA SER A 245 3.00 -27.50 -20.37
C SER A 245 2.16 -27.90 -21.59
N SER A 246 0.96 -27.32 -21.73
CA SER A 246 0.11 -27.55 -22.88
C SER A 246 0.62 -26.84 -24.15
N VAL A 247 1.31 -25.71 -24.01
CA VAL A 247 1.81 -24.87 -25.12
C VAL A 247 3.23 -25.26 -25.53
N SER A 248 4.09 -25.55 -24.54
CA SER A 248 5.48 -25.96 -24.76
C SER A 248 5.82 -27.13 -23.82
N PRO A 249 5.70 -28.38 -24.30
CA PRO A 249 6.04 -29.57 -23.51
C PRO A 249 7.51 -29.59 -23.06
N ASP A 250 8.39 -28.94 -23.83
CA ASP A 250 9.84 -29.05 -23.71
C ASP A 250 10.53 -27.78 -23.15
N SER A 251 9.81 -26.66 -22.93
CA SER A 251 10.42 -25.41 -22.44
C SER A 251 9.64 -24.74 -21.31
N ARG A 252 10.21 -24.75 -20.09
CA ARG A 252 9.74 -23.93 -18.95
C ARG A 252 10.24 -22.48 -19.02
N ASP A 253 11.25 -22.21 -19.84
CA ASP A 253 11.94 -20.93 -19.95
C ASP A 253 11.68 -20.25 -21.32
N PHE A 254 11.93 -18.96 -21.41
CA PHE A 254 11.90 -18.25 -22.69
C PHE A 254 13.11 -18.67 -23.55
N ALA A 255 12.87 -18.99 -24.82
CA ALA A 255 13.94 -19.33 -25.77
C ALA A 255 14.58 -18.07 -26.36
N GLY A 256 13.84 -16.95 -26.44
CA GLY A 256 14.37 -15.65 -26.85
C GLY A 256 13.47 -14.48 -26.44
N PHE A 257 13.95 -13.25 -26.63
CA PHE A 257 13.19 -12.04 -26.27
C PHE A 257 11.87 -11.90 -27.02
N HIS A 258 11.75 -12.48 -28.23
CA HIS A 258 10.49 -12.51 -28.96
C HIS A 258 9.38 -13.28 -28.21
N ASP A 259 9.73 -14.31 -27.44
CA ASP A 259 8.75 -15.06 -26.64
C ASP A 259 8.18 -14.18 -25.52
N VAL A 260 9.00 -13.31 -24.94
CA VAL A 260 8.55 -12.29 -23.98
C VAL A 260 7.65 -11.27 -24.66
N ASP A 261 8.04 -10.77 -25.84
CA ASP A 261 7.24 -9.83 -26.62
C ASP A 261 5.86 -10.41 -27.01
N ASN A 262 5.80 -11.71 -27.27
CA ASN A 262 4.57 -12.40 -27.67
C ASN A 262 3.53 -12.42 -26.56
N LEU A 263 3.91 -12.27 -25.28
CA LEU A 263 2.96 -12.10 -24.18
C LEU A 263 2.05 -10.88 -24.38
N PHE A 264 2.55 -9.85 -25.06
CA PHE A 264 1.84 -8.58 -25.29
C PHE A 264 1.23 -8.47 -26.69
N LYS A 265 1.86 -9.08 -27.70
CA LYS A 265 1.44 -8.98 -29.10
C LYS A 265 0.45 -10.06 -29.51
N GLU A 266 0.84 -11.32 -29.32
CA GLU A 266 0.11 -12.48 -29.84
C GLU A 266 -0.70 -13.18 -28.75
N GLY A 267 -0.26 -13.13 -27.49
CA GLY A 267 -0.81 -13.86 -26.35
C GLY A 267 -0.37 -15.33 -26.29
N LEU A 268 -0.73 -16.01 -25.20
CA LEU A 268 -0.50 -17.45 -25.02
C LEU A 268 -1.67 -18.27 -25.59
N ARG A 269 -1.41 -19.18 -26.53
CA ARG A 269 -2.42 -20.06 -27.15
C ARG A 269 -2.81 -21.21 -26.22
N LEU A 270 -4.05 -21.28 -25.76
CA LEU A 270 -4.53 -22.38 -24.93
C LEU A 270 -4.99 -23.58 -25.79
N LYS A 271 -4.55 -24.81 -25.47
CA LYS A 271 -5.07 -26.03 -26.12
C LYS A 271 -6.55 -26.25 -25.81
N GLN A 272 -7.33 -26.65 -26.82
CA GLN A 272 -8.78 -26.85 -26.73
C GLN A 272 -9.22 -27.89 -25.67
N ALA A 273 -8.41 -28.92 -25.40
CA ALA A 273 -8.70 -29.90 -24.34
C ALA A 273 -8.52 -29.36 -22.91
N LEU A 274 -7.57 -28.43 -22.69
CA LEU A 274 -7.44 -27.71 -21.41
C LEU A 274 -8.54 -26.67 -21.27
N HIS A 275 -8.98 -26.09 -22.40
CA HIS A 275 -10.14 -25.22 -22.47
C HIS A 275 -11.40 -25.95 -21.98
N ASP A 276 -11.60 -27.22 -22.31
CA ASP A 276 -12.77 -27.94 -21.78
C ASP A 276 -12.61 -28.33 -20.29
N GLN A 277 -11.42 -28.72 -19.82
CA GLN A 277 -11.23 -29.15 -18.43
C GLN A 277 -11.16 -28.03 -17.39
N LEU A 278 -10.51 -26.89 -17.68
CA LEU A 278 -10.51 -25.73 -16.78
C LEU A 278 -11.90 -25.08 -16.74
N PHE A 279 -12.59 -24.98 -17.89
CA PHE A 279 -13.79 -24.17 -18.02
C PHE A 279 -15.08 -24.95 -17.69
N GLN A 280 -15.07 -26.29 -17.70
CA GLN A 280 -16.18 -27.10 -17.19
C GLN A 280 -16.18 -27.27 -15.66
N LYS A 281 -15.03 -27.10 -14.99
CA LYS A 281 -14.92 -27.20 -13.53
C LYS A 281 -14.91 -25.85 -12.79
N ILE A 282 -14.70 -24.75 -13.50
CA ILE A 282 -14.65 -23.39 -12.95
C ILE A 282 -15.72 -22.54 -13.68
N PRO A 283 -16.93 -22.38 -13.10
CA PRO A 283 -18.08 -21.76 -13.78
C PRO A 283 -17.85 -20.35 -14.34
N PHE A 284 -16.90 -19.60 -13.79
CA PHE A 284 -16.71 -18.17 -14.06
C PHE A 284 -15.75 -17.85 -15.22
N VAL A 285 -14.91 -18.80 -15.66
CA VAL A 285 -14.00 -18.59 -16.81
C VAL A 285 -14.77 -18.44 -18.13
N ARG A 286 -16.06 -18.82 -18.17
CA ARG A 286 -16.98 -18.56 -19.28
C ARG A 286 -17.15 -17.07 -19.61
N LYS A 287 -17.02 -16.16 -18.63
CA LYS A 287 -17.14 -14.70 -18.88
C LYS A 287 -15.96 -14.13 -19.69
N ILE A 288 -14.79 -14.76 -19.62
CA ILE A 288 -13.59 -14.38 -20.40
C ILE A 288 -13.75 -14.79 -21.89
N GLN A 289 -14.66 -15.72 -22.19
CA GLN A 289 -14.87 -16.29 -23.51
C GLN A 289 -15.53 -15.34 -24.52
N GLU A 290 -16.17 -14.26 -24.07
CA GLU A 290 -16.96 -13.41 -24.98
C GLU A 290 -16.11 -12.50 -25.87
N ASN A 291 -14.78 -12.36 -25.65
CA ASN A 291 -13.96 -11.37 -26.40
C ASN A 291 -12.63 -11.83 -27.01
N SER A 292 -12.21 -13.11 -26.96
CA SER A 292 -11.04 -13.54 -27.75
C SER A 292 -10.94 -15.06 -27.91
N GLU A 293 -10.52 -15.51 -29.09
CA GLU A 293 -10.19 -16.89 -29.44
C GLU A 293 -9.10 -17.49 -28.52
N GLY A 294 -9.42 -17.93 -27.30
CA GLY A 294 -8.57 -18.79 -26.47
C GLY A 294 -7.14 -18.29 -26.15
N LEU A 295 -6.87 -16.99 -26.27
CA LEU A 295 -5.56 -16.36 -26.09
C LEU A 295 -5.49 -15.54 -24.79
N LEU A 296 -4.52 -15.81 -23.92
CA LEU A 296 -4.21 -14.93 -22.77
C LEU A 296 -3.18 -13.89 -23.21
N ARG A 297 -3.62 -12.66 -23.49
CA ARG A 297 -2.76 -11.54 -23.93
C ARG A 297 -2.75 -10.41 -22.89
N TYR A 298 -1.56 -9.89 -22.61
CA TYR A 298 -1.33 -8.79 -21.67
C TYR A 298 -1.23 -7.45 -22.42
N ASP A 299 -1.56 -6.34 -21.76
CA ASP A 299 -1.34 -5.01 -22.33
C ASP A 299 0.15 -4.67 -22.38
N THR A 300 0.58 -3.94 -23.40
CA THR A 300 2.00 -3.54 -23.50
C THR A 300 2.34 -2.57 -22.35
N PRO A 301 3.35 -2.84 -21.50
CA PRO A 301 3.76 -1.95 -20.43
C PRO A 301 4.29 -0.61 -20.95
N ASP A 302 3.98 0.49 -20.26
CA ASP A 302 4.36 1.85 -20.66
C ASP A 302 5.85 1.99 -20.93
N ILE A 303 6.70 1.35 -20.11
CA ILE A 303 8.17 1.45 -20.21
C ILE A 303 8.72 1.02 -21.58
N ILE A 304 8.00 0.16 -22.31
CA ILE A 304 8.39 -0.27 -23.66
C ILE A 304 7.47 0.24 -24.77
N LYS A 305 6.44 1.05 -24.45
CA LYS A 305 5.49 1.58 -25.46
C LYS A 305 6.17 2.52 -26.46
N LYS A 306 7.06 3.40 -25.97
CA LYS A 306 7.75 4.42 -26.80
C LYS A 306 9.14 3.97 -27.25
N ASP A 307 9.87 3.26 -26.40
CA ASP A 307 11.19 2.73 -26.68
C ASP A 307 11.27 1.27 -26.20
N LYS A 308 11.21 0.33 -27.14
CA LYS A 308 11.24 -1.11 -26.85
C LYS A 308 12.56 -1.55 -26.19
N PHE A 309 13.62 -0.78 -26.33
CA PHE A 309 14.96 -1.10 -25.83
C PHE A 309 15.32 -0.28 -24.58
N ALA A 310 14.38 0.45 -23.99
CA ALA A 310 14.59 1.25 -22.78
C ALA A 310 15.28 0.45 -21.67
N TRP A 311 14.86 -0.80 -21.46
CA TRP A 311 15.39 -1.70 -20.44
C TRP A 311 16.90 -2.02 -20.57
N LEU A 312 17.47 -1.97 -21.79
CA LEU A 312 18.90 -2.23 -22.00
C LEU A 312 19.77 -1.05 -21.59
N ARG A 313 19.20 0.16 -21.61
CA ARG A 313 19.94 1.41 -21.45
C ARG A 313 20.32 1.67 -20.01
N ASP A 314 21.55 2.15 -19.82
CA ASP A 314 22.08 2.49 -18.50
C ASP A 314 21.45 3.75 -17.92
N ASP A 315 21.11 4.70 -18.78
CA ASP A 315 20.47 5.94 -18.36
C ASP A 315 19.03 5.69 -17.87
N GLU A 316 18.28 4.76 -18.47
CA GLU A 316 16.94 4.40 -17.98
C GLU A 316 17.01 3.61 -16.66
N PHE A 317 17.98 2.70 -16.52
CA PHE A 317 18.23 2.01 -15.25
C PHE A 317 18.51 3.01 -14.11
N ALA A 318 19.35 4.02 -14.36
CA ALA A 318 19.63 5.06 -13.38
C ALA A 318 18.46 6.04 -13.16
N ARG A 319 17.72 6.39 -14.22
CA ARG A 319 16.54 7.27 -14.13
C ARG A 319 15.45 6.65 -13.26
N GLN A 320 15.26 5.33 -13.31
CA GLN A 320 14.27 4.63 -12.48
C GLN A 320 14.56 4.74 -10.97
N ALA A 321 15.81 5.03 -10.55
CA ALA A 321 16.12 5.33 -9.16
C ALA A 321 15.51 6.67 -8.67
N LEU A 322 15.16 7.58 -9.60
CA LEU A 322 14.55 8.88 -9.32
C LEU A 322 13.07 8.98 -9.73
N ALA A 323 12.67 8.20 -10.75
CA ALA A 323 11.39 8.33 -11.45
C ALA A 323 10.77 6.99 -11.83
N GLY A 324 11.25 5.89 -11.24
CA GLY A 324 10.69 4.55 -11.42
C GLY A 324 9.62 4.24 -10.38
N ILE A 325 9.37 2.94 -10.18
CA ILE A 325 8.39 2.42 -9.22
C ILE A 325 8.89 2.55 -7.77
N ASN A 326 10.21 2.48 -7.56
CA ASN A 326 10.82 2.55 -6.23
C ASN A 326 11.80 3.75 -6.12
N PRO A 327 11.32 4.98 -6.30
CA PRO A 327 12.18 6.14 -6.42
C PRO A 327 12.62 6.68 -5.05
N VAL A 328 12.69 5.86 -4.00
CA VAL A 328 12.82 6.31 -2.60
C VAL A 328 14.05 5.76 -1.89
N ASN A 329 14.87 4.94 -2.56
CA ASN A 329 16.02 4.28 -1.94
C ASN A 329 17.36 4.89 -2.28
N ILE A 330 17.45 5.70 -3.34
CA ILE A 330 18.70 6.34 -3.70
C ILE A 330 19.13 7.33 -2.62
N GLU A 331 20.40 7.29 -2.27
CA GLU A 331 21.01 8.19 -1.30
C GLU A 331 22.28 8.82 -1.85
N ARG A 332 22.66 9.98 -1.30
CA ARG A 332 23.95 10.59 -1.61
C ARG A 332 25.07 9.79 -0.96
N LEU A 333 26.10 9.47 -1.73
CA LEU A 333 27.26 8.78 -1.19
C LEU A 333 28.05 9.73 -0.28
N GLN A 334 28.18 9.36 0.99
CA GLN A 334 28.85 10.20 2.00
C GLN A 334 30.33 9.85 2.17
N VAL A 335 30.69 8.58 2.03
CA VAL A 335 32.04 8.06 2.22
C VAL A 335 32.41 7.15 1.07
N PHE A 336 33.69 7.14 0.67
CA PHE A 336 34.20 6.24 -0.34
C PHE A 336 35.47 5.51 0.16
N PRO A 337 35.58 4.18 0.00
CA PRO A 337 34.56 3.27 -0.52
C PRO A 337 33.31 3.19 0.40
N PRO A 338 32.14 2.75 -0.10
CA PRO A 338 30.97 2.49 0.74
C PRO A 338 31.31 1.49 1.86
N VAL A 339 30.62 1.61 3.01
CA VAL A 339 30.88 0.78 4.20
C VAL A 339 29.57 0.18 4.72
N SER A 340 29.59 -1.13 4.95
CA SER A 340 28.52 -1.90 5.59
C SER A 340 28.35 -1.53 7.06
N LYS A 341 27.10 -1.48 7.54
CA LYS A 341 26.75 -1.28 8.95
C LYS A 341 26.54 -2.60 9.71
N LEU A 342 26.55 -3.73 8.99
CA LEU A 342 26.44 -5.06 9.60
C LEU A 342 27.69 -5.42 10.42
N ASP A 343 27.51 -6.29 11.41
CA ASP A 343 28.58 -6.74 12.31
C ASP A 343 29.71 -7.43 11.52
N PRO A 344 30.92 -6.84 11.47
CA PRO A 344 32.05 -7.42 10.75
C PRO A 344 32.49 -8.79 11.28
N ALA A 345 32.20 -9.11 12.54
CA ALA A 345 32.52 -10.41 13.12
C ALA A 345 31.66 -11.54 12.52
N VAL A 346 30.47 -11.20 12.00
CA VAL A 346 29.53 -12.14 11.38
C VAL A 346 29.65 -12.12 9.86
N TYR A 347 29.77 -10.93 9.26
CA TYR A 347 29.64 -10.73 7.82
C TYR A 347 30.96 -10.34 7.13
N GLY A 348 32.09 -10.36 7.84
CA GLY A 348 33.41 -10.06 7.26
C GLY A 348 33.70 -8.56 7.11
N PRO A 349 34.76 -8.19 6.37
CA PRO A 349 35.22 -6.81 6.27
C PRO A 349 34.13 -5.86 5.73
N PRO A 350 33.84 -4.74 6.43
CA PRO A 350 32.71 -3.88 6.12
C PRO A 350 32.93 -3.02 4.86
N GLU A 351 34.17 -2.81 4.42
CA GLU A 351 34.49 -1.99 3.26
C GLU A 351 34.06 -2.65 1.95
N SER A 352 33.45 -1.87 1.06
CA SER A 352 33.16 -2.28 -0.31
C SER A 352 34.44 -2.58 -1.10
N ALA A 353 34.37 -3.52 -2.03
CA ALA A 353 35.43 -3.82 -2.99
C ALA A 353 35.54 -2.78 -4.12
N ILE A 354 34.65 -1.80 -4.19
CA ILE A 354 34.72 -0.73 -5.19
C ILE A 354 35.89 0.20 -4.87
N THR A 355 36.99 0.06 -5.63
CA THR A 355 38.14 0.96 -5.62
C THR A 355 37.97 2.19 -6.52
N GLU A 356 38.87 3.17 -6.36
CA GLU A 356 38.93 4.38 -7.20
C GLU A 356 39.17 4.04 -8.68
N GLU A 357 39.99 3.02 -8.98
CA GLU A 357 40.26 2.64 -10.38
C GLU A 357 39.00 2.22 -11.14
N HIS A 358 38.01 1.62 -10.45
CA HIS A 358 36.76 1.21 -11.08
C HIS A 358 35.93 2.40 -11.57
N ILE A 359 35.98 3.53 -10.88
CA ILE A 359 35.03 4.64 -11.10
C ILE A 359 35.65 5.88 -11.72
N ILE A 360 36.96 6.12 -11.56
CA ILE A 360 37.60 7.40 -11.93
C ILE A 360 37.38 7.79 -13.39
N GLY A 361 37.37 6.81 -14.32
CA GLY A 361 37.11 7.04 -15.75
C GLY A 361 35.69 7.48 -16.09
N ASN A 362 34.76 7.43 -15.12
CA ASN A 362 33.36 7.77 -15.30
C ASN A 362 32.93 9.07 -14.58
N LEU A 363 33.86 9.81 -13.98
CA LEU A 363 33.59 11.01 -13.17
C LEU A 363 33.80 12.33 -13.94
N ASP A 364 33.72 12.31 -15.27
CA ASP A 364 33.91 13.48 -16.14
C ASP A 364 35.20 14.29 -15.83
N GLY A 365 36.28 13.58 -15.46
CA GLY A 365 37.58 14.17 -15.14
C GLY A 365 37.75 14.65 -13.69
N MET A 366 36.72 14.51 -12.85
CA MET A 366 36.81 14.78 -11.41
C MET A 366 37.55 13.65 -10.68
N SER A 367 38.27 14.01 -9.61
CA SER A 367 38.67 13.02 -8.60
C SER A 367 37.46 12.54 -7.80
N VAL A 368 37.57 11.37 -7.16
CA VAL A 368 36.53 10.85 -6.26
C VAL A 368 36.22 11.85 -5.14
N ARG A 369 37.26 12.46 -4.57
CA ARG A 369 37.12 13.48 -3.52
C ARG A 369 36.31 14.70 -3.99
N GLN A 370 36.64 15.25 -5.16
CA GLN A 370 35.89 16.37 -5.74
C GLN A 370 34.44 15.98 -5.99
N ALA A 371 34.19 14.77 -6.54
CA ALA A 371 32.84 14.30 -6.80
C ALA A 371 32.02 14.14 -5.51
N LEU A 372 32.63 13.74 -4.38
CA LEU A 372 31.98 13.72 -3.07
C LEU A 372 31.69 15.14 -2.56
N GLU A 373 32.68 16.03 -2.59
CA GLU A 373 32.58 17.41 -2.10
C GLU A 373 31.52 18.22 -2.88
N GLU A 374 31.36 17.95 -4.18
CA GLU A 374 30.37 18.58 -5.06
C GLU A 374 29.03 17.83 -5.13
N ASN A 375 28.81 16.83 -4.28
CA ASN A 375 27.57 16.04 -4.21
C ASN A 375 27.18 15.39 -5.57
N LYS A 376 28.18 14.83 -6.26
CA LYS A 376 28.04 14.18 -7.56
C LYS A 376 27.94 12.66 -7.48
N LEU A 377 28.21 12.04 -6.33
CA LEU A 377 28.12 10.58 -6.14
C LEU A 377 26.88 10.18 -5.35
N TYR A 378 26.18 9.18 -5.86
CA TYR A 378 24.96 8.62 -5.28
C TYR A 378 25.02 7.10 -5.28
N MET A 379 24.18 6.46 -4.46
CA MET A 379 24.19 5.01 -4.28
C MET A 379 22.78 4.44 -4.12
N LEU A 380 22.58 3.25 -4.66
CA LEU A 380 21.56 2.30 -4.18
C LEU A 380 22.27 1.20 -3.41
N ASP A 381 21.96 1.05 -2.12
CA ASP A 381 22.56 0.05 -1.25
C ASP A 381 21.51 -0.94 -0.73
N TYR A 382 21.57 -2.16 -1.26
CA TYR A 382 20.76 -3.29 -0.83
C TYR A 382 21.57 -4.38 -0.13
N HIS A 383 22.88 -4.15 0.06
CA HIS A 383 23.78 -5.11 0.67
C HIS A 383 23.31 -5.48 2.07
N ASP A 384 23.13 -4.48 2.94
CA ASP A 384 22.85 -4.73 4.36
C ASP A 384 21.46 -5.33 4.60
N ILE A 385 20.52 -5.08 3.67
CA ILE A 385 19.16 -5.65 3.72
C ILE A 385 19.17 -7.14 3.32
N PHE A 386 19.93 -7.51 2.29
CA PHE A 386 19.94 -8.89 1.77
C PHE A 386 20.94 -9.80 2.48
N MET A 387 22.10 -9.29 2.88
CA MET A 387 23.21 -10.10 3.40
C MET A 387 22.81 -11.08 4.52
N PRO A 388 21.96 -10.71 5.51
CA PRO A 388 21.52 -11.63 6.56
C PRO A 388 20.70 -12.84 6.07
N PHE A 389 20.22 -12.81 4.82
CA PHE A 389 19.32 -13.81 4.26
C PHE A 389 19.93 -14.59 3.08
N LEU A 390 21.07 -14.17 2.53
CA LEU A 390 21.59 -14.69 1.25
C LEU A 390 21.87 -16.19 1.25
N ASP A 391 22.51 -16.74 2.28
CA ASP A 391 22.78 -18.19 2.35
C ASP A 391 21.49 -19.00 2.27
N ARG A 392 20.47 -18.56 3.03
CA ARG A 392 19.16 -19.21 3.10
C ARG A 392 18.40 -19.07 1.78
N ILE A 393 18.42 -17.88 1.17
CA ILE A 393 17.79 -17.62 -0.13
C ILE A 393 18.47 -18.45 -1.24
N ASN A 394 19.80 -18.46 -1.28
CA ASN A 394 20.57 -19.16 -2.30
C ASN A 394 20.50 -20.68 -2.17
N SER A 395 20.12 -21.19 -1.00
CA SER A 395 19.81 -22.60 -0.77
C SER A 395 18.43 -23.01 -1.31
N LEU A 396 17.55 -22.06 -1.66
CA LEU A 396 16.26 -22.37 -2.26
C LEU A 396 16.42 -22.74 -3.74
N ASP A 397 15.63 -23.72 -4.17
CA ASP A 397 15.55 -24.10 -5.58
C ASP A 397 15.00 -22.96 -6.44
N GLY A 398 15.62 -22.80 -7.62
CA GLY A 398 15.20 -21.80 -8.60
C GLY A 398 15.39 -20.35 -8.17
N ARG A 399 16.22 -20.07 -7.14
CA ARG A 399 16.53 -18.71 -6.68
C ARG A 399 18.02 -18.54 -6.45
N LYS A 400 18.56 -17.40 -6.88
CA LYS A 400 19.95 -16.97 -6.65
C LYS A 400 20.00 -15.45 -6.53
N ALA A 401 20.70 -14.96 -5.52
CA ALA A 401 20.76 -13.56 -5.14
C ALA A 401 22.15 -13.16 -4.70
N TYR A 402 22.40 -11.85 -4.81
CA TYR A 402 23.54 -11.16 -4.22
C TYR A 402 23.02 -10.06 -3.29
N GLY A 403 23.85 -9.62 -2.37
CA GLY A 403 23.72 -8.30 -1.76
C GLY A 403 24.34 -7.29 -2.72
N THR A 404 23.58 -6.28 -3.13
CA THR A 404 24.02 -5.37 -4.21
C THR A 404 24.29 -3.95 -3.71
N ARG A 405 25.33 -3.32 -4.27
CA ARG A 405 25.54 -1.87 -4.20
C ARG A 405 25.74 -1.32 -5.61
N THR A 406 25.09 -0.20 -5.91
CA THR A 406 25.24 0.48 -7.20
C THR A 406 25.65 1.91 -6.98
N LEU A 407 26.75 2.34 -7.59
CA LEU A 407 27.17 3.73 -7.59
C LEU A 407 26.71 4.45 -8.85
N PHE A 408 26.29 5.70 -8.66
CA PHE A 408 25.87 6.61 -9.72
C PHE A 408 26.65 7.91 -9.66
N PHE A 409 26.92 8.48 -10.83
CA PHE A 409 27.46 9.83 -10.99
C PHE A 409 26.37 10.76 -11.54
N LEU A 410 26.19 11.92 -10.92
CA LEU A 410 25.31 12.99 -11.39
C LEU A 410 26.04 13.83 -12.43
N THR A 411 25.64 13.68 -13.68
CA THR A 411 26.25 14.40 -14.80
C THR A 411 25.96 15.90 -14.75
N ALA A 412 26.73 16.70 -15.48
CA ALA A 412 26.43 18.13 -15.67
C ALA A 412 25.05 18.37 -16.34
N GLY A 413 24.50 17.35 -17.02
CA GLY A 413 23.16 17.39 -17.61
C GLY A 413 22.01 17.15 -16.63
N GLY A 414 22.28 16.93 -15.34
CA GLY A 414 21.26 16.69 -14.32
C GLY A 414 20.70 15.26 -14.29
N THR A 415 21.27 14.34 -15.06
CA THR A 415 20.87 12.92 -15.10
C THR A 415 21.92 12.06 -14.40
N LEU A 416 21.47 10.93 -13.85
CA LEU A 416 22.35 9.93 -13.24
C LEU A 416 22.92 8.98 -14.29
N LYS A 417 24.18 8.61 -14.10
CA LYS A 417 24.89 7.56 -14.86
C LYS A 417 25.32 6.47 -13.89
N PRO A 418 24.98 5.19 -14.11
CA PRO A 418 25.51 4.11 -13.28
C PRO A 418 26.99 3.89 -13.63
N ILE A 419 27.84 3.76 -12.61
CA ILE A 419 29.31 3.75 -12.79
C ILE A 419 30.00 2.52 -12.18
N ALA A 420 29.35 1.83 -11.25
CA ALA A 420 29.81 0.54 -10.73
C ALA A 420 28.65 -0.21 -10.07
N ILE A 421 28.69 -1.55 -10.15
CA ILE A 421 27.82 -2.45 -9.39
C ILE A 421 28.70 -3.43 -8.64
N GLU A 422 28.56 -3.51 -7.33
CA GLU A 422 29.14 -4.55 -6.48
C GLU A 422 28.10 -5.63 -6.19
N LEU A 423 28.49 -6.89 -6.40
CA LEU A 423 27.72 -8.08 -6.05
C LEU A 423 28.46 -8.86 -4.95
N CYS A 424 27.80 -9.05 -3.81
CA CYS A 424 28.38 -9.73 -2.65
C CYS A 424 27.66 -11.04 -2.29
N LEU A 425 28.43 -12.06 -1.88
CA LEU A 425 27.96 -13.34 -1.34
C LEU A 425 28.65 -13.66 0.00
N PRO A 426 27.94 -14.28 0.96
CA PRO A 426 28.56 -14.95 2.10
C PRO A 426 29.18 -16.32 1.70
N PRO A 427 30.15 -16.84 2.47
CA PRO A 427 30.89 -16.17 3.52
C PRO A 427 31.92 -15.18 2.93
N MET A 428 32.02 -13.99 3.51
CA MET A 428 32.94 -12.94 3.08
C MET A 428 34.29 -13.11 3.79
N THR A 429 35.06 -14.13 3.40
CA THR A 429 36.43 -14.39 3.88
C THR A 429 37.48 -13.98 2.84
N ASP A 430 38.68 -13.59 3.28
CA ASP A 430 39.78 -13.17 2.39
C ASP A 430 40.18 -14.23 1.36
N ASP A 431 39.97 -15.51 1.68
CA ASP A 431 40.26 -16.64 0.81
C ASP A 431 39.19 -16.84 -0.29
N CYS A 432 38.00 -16.25 -0.13
CA CYS A 432 36.89 -16.36 -1.06
C CYS A 432 36.91 -15.21 -2.08
N LYS A 433 37.77 -15.31 -3.10
CA LYS A 433 37.88 -14.30 -4.18
C LYS A 433 36.57 -14.03 -4.94
N ARG A 434 35.56 -14.89 -4.80
CA ARG A 434 34.23 -14.74 -5.44
C ARG A 434 33.19 -14.07 -4.52
N ALA A 435 33.52 -13.81 -3.26
CA ALA A 435 32.60 -13.23 -2.28
C ALA A 435 32.23 -11.77 -2.59
N LYS A 436 33.13 -11.00 -3.22
CA LYS A 436 32.86 -9.63 -3.70
C LYS A 436 33.31 -9.51 -5.14
N ARG A 437 32.42 -9.06 -6.03
CA ARG A 437 32.75 -8.79 -7.44
C ARG A 437 32.22 -7.42 -7.84
N VAL A 438 33.08 -6.63 -8.48
CA VAL A 438 32.73 -5.32 -9.02
C VAL A 438 32.60 -5.42 -10.53
N PHE A 439 31.51 -4.88 -11.05
CA PHE A 439 31.24 -4.73 -12.46
C PHE A 439 31.20 -3.24 -12.77
N THR A 440 31.78 -2.86 -13.91
CA THR A 440 31.82 -1.48 -14.41
C THR A 440 31.11 -1.40 -15.76
N PRO A 441 30.75 -0.19 -16.23
CA PRO A 441 30.16 0.01 -17.54
C PRO A 441 30.97 -0.70 -18.63
N PRO A 442 30.30 -1.37 -19.58
CA PRO A 442 30.93 -2.36 -20.44
C PRO A 442 31.87 -1.74 -21.48
N ALA A 443 32.91 -2.49 -21.85
CA ALA A 443 33.93 -2.10 -22.83
C ALA A 443 33.91 -2.97 -24.11
N ASP A 444 33.24 -4.12 -24.07
CA ASP A 444 33.19 -5.11 -25.15
C ASP A 444 31.87 -5.91 -25.13
N ALA A 445 31.69 -6.81 -26.10
CA ALA A 445 30.45 -7.57 -26.25
C ALA A 445 30.13 -8.48 -25.05
N THR A 446 31.14 -9.07 -24.41
CA THR A 446 30.95 -10.00 -23.28
C THR A 446 30.61 -9.24 -22.00
N SER A 447 31.35 -8.16 -21.73
CA SER A 447 31.13 -7.29 -20.57
C SER A 447 29.75 -6.62 -20.59
N ILE A 448 29.16 -6.36 -21.77
CA ILE A 448 27.76 -5.89 -21.87
C ILE A 448 26.81 -6.86 -21.15
N TRP A 449 26.92 -8.17 -21.39
CA TRP A 449 26.00 -9.14 -20.80
C TRP A 449 26.26 -9.41 -19.33
N LEU A 450 27.52 -9.38 -18.90
CA LEU A 450 27.87 -9.41 -17.48
C LEU A 450 27.29 -8.19 -16.75
N TRP A 451 27.36 -7.01 -17.36
CA TRP A 451 26.76 -5.78 -16.83
C TRP A 451 25.23 -5.86 -16.79
N GLN A 452 24.56 -6.38 -17.82
CA GLN A 452 23.10 -6.58 -17.78
C GLN A 452 22.69 -7.56 -16.68
N LEU A 453 23.43 -8.67 -16.47
CA LEU A 453 23.18 -9.59 -15.36
C LEU A 453 23.36 -8.91 -13.99
N ALA A 454 24.39 -8.07 -13.84
CA ALA A 454 24.60 -7.30 -12.62
C ALA A 454 23.43 -6.32 -12.36
N LYS A 455 22.98 -5.57 -13.38
CA LYS A 455 21.78 -4.71 -13.29
C LYS A 455 20.53 -5.52 -12.95
N ALA A 456 20.34 -6.69 -13.53
CA ALA A 456 19.20 -7.56 -13.23
C ALA A 456 19.18 -8.01 -11.76
N HIS A 457 20.34 -8.32 -11.17
CA HIS A 457 20.45 -8.60 -9.74
C HIS A 457 20.11 -7.38 -8.87
N VAL A 458 20.57 -6.18 -9.24
CA VAL A 458 20.18 -4.93 -8.56
C VAL A 458 18.67 -4.73 -8.65
N CYS A 459 18.07 -4.87 -9.84
CA CYS A 459 16.62 -4.75 -10.04
C CYS A 459 15.83 -5.78 -9.22
N SER A 460 16.36 -7.00 -9.03
CA SER A 460 15.70 -8.02 -8.20
C SER A 460 15.79 -7.71 -6.70
N ASN A 461 16.93 -7.19 -6.22
CA ASN A 461 17.01 -6.64 -4.87
C ASN A 461 16.03 -5.47 -4.69
N ASP A 462 16.04 -4.52 -5.63
CA ASP A 462 15.15 -3.36 -5.66
C ASP A 462 13.67 -3.77 -5.62
N ALA A 463 13.27 -4.77 -6.42
CA ALA A 463 11.91 -5.29 -6.43
C ALA A 463 11.50 -5.89 -5.08
N GLY A 464 12.41 -6.62 -4.41
CA GLY A 464 12.18 -7.16 -3.07
C GLY A 464 12.03 -6.07 -2.01
N VAL A 465 12.93 -5.08 -1.99
CA VAL A 465 12.85 -3.95 -1.05
C VAL A 465 11.62 -3.09 -1.31
N HIS A 466 11.33 -2.79 -2.57
CA HIS A 466 10.14 -2.06 -3.00
C HIS A 466 8.88 -2.70 -2.42
N GLN A 467 8.69 -3.99 -2.65
CA GLN A 467 7.44 -4.67 -2.34
C GLN A 467 7.28 -4.95 -0.85
N LEU A 468 8.34 -5.47 -0.21
CA LEU A 468 8.26 -5.94 1.18
C LEU A 468 8.42 -4.82 2.21
N ILE A 469 9.16 -3.77 1.85
CA ILE A 469 9.58 -2.72 2.79
C ILE A 469 8.88 -1.41 2.44
N ASN A 470 9.11 -0.86 1.25
CA ASN A 470 8.60 0.48 0.95
C ASN A 470 7.09 0.49 0.70
N HIS A 471 6.56 -0.52 0.03
CA HIS A 471 5.13 -0.66 -0.26
C HIS A 471 4.43 -1.35 0.91
N TRP A 472 4.61 -2.66 1.10
CA TRP A 472 3.90 -3.40 2.14
C TRP A 472 4.13 -2.85 3.55
N LEU A 473 5.38 -2.83 4.04
CA LEU A 473 5.62 -2.47 5.44
C LEU A 473 5.26 -1.02 5.74
N ARG A 474 5.80 -0.07 4.97
CA ARG A 474 5.73 1.36 5.30
C ARG A 474 4.35 1.99 5.02
N THR A 475 3.58 1.47 4.06
CA THR A 475 2.23 2.00 3.77
C THR A 475 1.11 1.07 4.26
N HIS A 476 1.14 -0.23 3.96
CA HIS A 476 0.06 -1.14 4.37
C HIS A 476 0.13 -1.48 5.87
N ALA A 477 1.22 -2.13 6.30
CA ALA A 477 1.31 -2.74 7.62
C ALA A 477 1.46 -1.70 8.74
N CYS A 478 2.27 -0.66 8.54
CA CYS A 478 2.48 0.37 9.57
C CYS A 478 1.27 1.31 9.73
N MET A 479 0.39 1.45 8.73
CA MET A 479 -0.79 2.32 8.84
C MET A 479 -2.00 1.61 9.46
N GLU A 480 -2.12 0.29 9.31
CA GLU A 480 -3.21 -0.52 9.87
C GLU A 480 -3.43 -0.29 11.39
N PRO A 481 -2.38 -0.24 12.25
CA PRO A 481 -2.53 0.12 13.66
C PRO A 481 -3.21 1.48 13.94
N PHE A 482 -2.87 2.53 13.18
CA PHE A 482 -3.46 3.85 13.35
C PHE A 482 -4.95 3.87 12.98
N ILE A 483 -5.33 3.08 11.97
CA ILE A 483 -6.72 2.91 11.55
C ILE A 483 -7.52 2.19 12.63
N ILE A 484 -7.02 1.05 13.11
CA ILE A 484 -7.67 0.28 14.19
C ILE A 484 -7.87 1.18 15.42
N ALA A 485 -6.83 1.92 15.83
CA ALA A 485 -6.90 2.84 16.97
C ALA A 485 -7.93 3.96 16.73
N ALA A 486 -8.00 4.53 15.53
CA ALA A 486 -8.90 5.63 15.21
C ALA A 486 -10.36 5.23 15.42
N HIS A 487 -10.75 4.04 14.93
CA HIS A 487 -12.10 3.50 15.11
C HIS A 487 -12.41 3.11 16.56
N ARG A 488 -11.40 2.74 17.35
CA ARG A 488 -11.57 2.33 18.77
C ARG A 488 -11.66 3.50 19.74
N GLN A 489 -10.96 4.59 19.45
CA GLN A 489 -10.71 5.65 20.43
C GLN A 489 -11.39 6.97 20.09
N MET A 490 -11.64 7.27 18.80
CA MET A 490 -12.27 8.52 18.39
C MET A 490 -13.69 8.29 17.87
N SER A 491 -14.65 9.06 18.38
CA SER A 491 -16.03 9.02 17.90
C SER A 491 -16.12 9.43 16.42
N ALA A 492 -17.15 8.96 15.70
CA ALA A 492 -17.48 9.47 14.35
C ALA A 492 -17.78 10.99 14.32
N MET A 493 -18.07 11.60 15.48
CA MET A 493 -18.19 13.06 15.64
C MET A 493 -16.84 13.76 15.83
N HIS A 494 -15.77 13.04 16.16
CA HIS A 494 -14.47 13.64 16.45
C HIS A 494 -13.89 14.30 15.19
N PRO A 495 -13.41 15.56 15.27
CA PRO A 495 -12.92 16.27 14.09
C PRO A 495 -11.73 15.56 13.43
N ILE A 496 -10.80 15.00 14.21
CA ILE A 496 -9.65 14.27 13.65
C ILE A 496 -10.06 12.94 13.00
N PHE A 497 -11.04 12.21 13.56
CA PHE A 497 -11.59 11.03 12.89
C PHE A 497 -12.21 11.40 11.54
N LYS A 498 -12.95 12.51 11.48
CA LYS A 498 -13.50 13.01 10.22
C LYS A 498 -12.42 13.38 9.22
N LEU A 499 -11.30 13.98 9.63
CA LEU A 499 -10.17 14.26 8.74
C LEU A 499 -9.58 12.95 8.19
N LEU A 500 -9.32 11.98 9.05
CA LEU A 500 -8.65 10.73 8.67
C LEU A 500 -9.56 9.77 7.88
N LYS A 501 -10.89 9.80 8.05
CA LYS A 501 -11.82 8.81 7.48
C LYS A 501 -11.59 8.48 5.98
N PRO A 502 -11.41 9.46 5.07
CA PRO A 502 -11.13 9.15 3.66
C PRO A 502 -9.81 8.39 3.46
N HIS A 503 -8.81 8.66 4.32
CA HIS A 503 -7.46 8.09 4.27
C HIS A 503 -7.33 6.71 4.92
N MET A 504 -8.44 6.15 5.43
CA MET A 504 -8.50 4.81 6.02
C MET A 504 -9.28 3.83 5.12
N ARG A 505 -9.95 4.34 4.09
CA ARG A 505 -10.87 3.56 3.24
C ARG A 505 -10.16 2.34 2.68
N TYR A 506 -10.78 1.17 2.83
CA TYR A 506 -10.36 -0.10 2.23
C TYR A 506 -9.05 -0.73 2.71
N THR A 507 -8.22 0.01 3.46
CA THR A 507 -6.89 -0.46 3.88
C THR A 507 -6.97 -1.73 4.71
N LEU A 508 -7.92 -1.84 5.65
CA LEU A 508 -8.07 -3.04 6.48
C LEU A 508 -8.47 -4.26 5.64
N LYS A 509 -9.38 -4.09 4.68
CA LYS A 509 -9.84 -5.19 3.83
C LYS A 509 -8.77 -5.64 2.85
N ILE A 510 -8.07 -4.73 2.20
CA ILE A 510 -6.98 -5.11 1.29
C ILE A 510 -5.83 -5.78 2.05
N ASN A 511 -5.49 -5.32 3.26
CA ASN A 511 -4.49 -5.98 4.10
C ASN A 511 -4.93 -7.38 4.53
N ALA A 512 -6.20 -7.56 4.88
CA ALA A 512 -6.72 -8.90 5.19
C ALA A 512 -6.67 -9.83 3.97
N LEU A 513 -7.04 -9.35 2.78
CA LEU A 513 -6.93 -10.12 1.55
C LEU A 513 -5.47 -10.43 1.21
N ALA A 514 -4.55 -9.49 1.44
CA ALA A 514 -3.12 -9.71 1.26
C ALA A 514 -2.59 -10.82 2.20
N ARG A 515 -3.01 -10.82 3.47
CA ARG A 515 -2.72 -11.95 4.38
C ARG A 515 -3.33 -13.25 3.89
N GLN A 516 -4.45 -13.21 3.18
CA GLN A 516 -5.13 -14.39 2.68
C GLN A 516 -4.48 -15.01 1.43
N ILE A 517 -4.02 -14.22 0.46
CA ILE A 517 -3.57 -14.75 -0.84
C ILE A 517 -2.19 -14.25 -1.32
N LEU A 518 -1.68 -13.17 -0.73
CA LEU A 518 -0.51 -12.45 -1.25
C LEU A 518 0.75 -12.77 -0.44
N ILE A 519 0.74 -12.49 0.86
CA ILE A 519 1.91 -12.59 1.76
C ILE A 519 1.88 -13.82 2.69
N ASN A 520 0.90 -14.70 2.54
CA ASN A 520 0.89 -15.98 3.24
C ASN A 520 1.98 -16.92 2.75
N GLY A 521 2.23 -17.98 3.51
CA GLY A 521 3.05 -19.10 3.09
C GLY A 521 2.56 -19.67 1.76
N ASP A 522 3.48 -19.78 0.80
CA ASP A 522 3.25 -20.16 -0.60
C ASP A 522 2.28 -19.25 -1.36
N GLY A 523 2.02 -18.07 -0.82
CA GLY A 523 1.31 -16.99 -1.49
C GLY A 523 2.09 -16.44 -2.68
N VAL A 524 1.49 -15.47 -3.34
CA VAL A 524 2.02 -14.86 -4.55
C VAL A 524 3.40 -14.20 -4.32
N ILE A 525 3.61 -13.51 -3.20
CA ILE A 525 4.86 -12.80 -2.94
C ILE A 525 6.02 -13.77 -2.69
N GLU A 526 5.81 -14.81 -1.88
CA GLU A 526 6.86 -15.83 -1.68
C GLU A 526 7.19 -16.57 -2.98
N SER A 527 6.18 -16.84 -3.81
CA SER A 527 6.36 -17.54 -5.09
C SER A 527 7.04 -16.68 -6.17
N GLY A 528 6.80 -15.36 -6.16
CA GLY A 528 7.19 -14.43 -7.22
C GLY A 528 8.46 -13.62 -6.98
N PHE A 529 9.00 -13.60 -5.75
CA PHE A 529 10.16 -12.76 -5.40
C PHE A 529 11.35 -13.57 -4.91
N THR A 530 12.55 -13.00 -5.10
CA THR A 530 13.83 -13.59 -4.71
C THR A 530 13.87 -14.12 -3.27
N PRO A 531 13.36 -13.41 -2.24
CA PRO A 531 13.47 -13.91 -0.86
C PRO A 531 12.70 -15.19 -0.56
N GLY A 532 11.72 -15.56 -1.38
CA GLY A 532 10.95 -16.79 -1.17
C GLY A 532 10.21 -16.78 0.17
N ARG A 533 10.30 -17.89 0.91
CA ARG A 533 9.69 -18.03 2.25
C ARG A 533 10.23 -17.07 3.31
N TYR A 534 11.30 -16.33 3.02
CA TYR A 534 11.92 -15.37 3.95
C TYR A 534 11.43 -13.93 3.74
N CYS A 535 10.50 -13.69 2.80
CA CYS A 535 9.96 -12.37 2.49
C CYS A 535 9.51 -11.60 3.74
N MET A 536 8.72 -12.24 4.60
CA MET A 536 8.15 -11.56 5.77
C MET A 536 9.15 -11.42 6.93
N GLU A 537 10.15 -12.29 7.05
CA GLU A 537 11.28 -12.08 7.96
C GLU A 537 12.10 -10.85 7.54
N MET A 538 12.34 -10.66 6.24
CA MET A 538 13.01 -9.46 5.73
C MET A 538 12.21 -8.18 6.01
N SER A 539 10.88 -8.24 5.88
CA SER A 539 10.01 -7.12 6.25
C SER A 539 10.10 -6.81 7.75
N SER A 540 10.15 -7.82 8.61
CA SER A 540 10.35 -7.63 10.07
C SER A 540 11.74 -7.07 10.41
N PHE A 541 12.79 -7.56 9.75
CA PHE A 541 14.14 -6.99 9.89
C PHE A 541 14.18 -5.51 9.53
N ALA A 542 13.51 -5.11 8.45
CA ALA A 542 13.42 -3.71 8.04
C ALA A 542 12.57 -2.87 8.99
N TYR A 543 11.49 -3.42 9.55
CA TYR A 543 10.74 -2.76 10.61
C TYR A 543 11.65 -2.47 11.80
N ASP A 544 12.40 -3.47 12.27
CA ASP A 544 13.28 -3.31 13.42
C ASP A 544 14.38 -2.27 13.19
N ASN A 545 15.09 -2.39 12.07
CA ASN A 545 16.35 -1.67 11.88
C ASN A 545 16.20 -0.34 11.11
N LEU A 546 15.16 -0.19 10.29
CA LEU A 546 15.05 0.91 9.33
C LEU A 546 13.83 1.81 9.53
N TRP A 547 12.74 1.30 10.09
CA TRP A 547 11.49 2.06 10.18
C TRP A 547 11.42 2.96 11.41
N ARG A 548 11.07 4.23 11.18
CA ARG A 548 10.81 5.23 12.22
C ARG A 548 9.80 6.26 11.73
N LEU A 549 8.71 6.46 12.45
CA LEU A 549 7.62 7.36 12.02
C LEU A 549 8.11 8.79 11.76
N ASP A 550 9.04 9.31 12.57
CA ASP A 550 9.58 10.68 12.42
C ASP A 550 10.36 10.90 11.12
N GLN A 551 10.71 9.83 10.42
CA GLN A 551 11.46 9.87 9.16
C GLN A 551 10.64 9.43 7.93
N GLU A 552 9.36 9.12 8.11
CA GLU A 552 8.49 8.69 7.00
C GLU A 552 7.84 9.87 6.25
N GLY A 553 7.93 11.09 6.79
CA GLY A 553 7.53 12.30 6.08
C GLY A 553 8.54 12.64 4.97
N LEU A 554 8.05 13.09 3.80
CA LEU A 554 8.91 13.30 2.62
C LEU A 554 10.11 14.23 2.88
N PRO A 555 9.99 15.40 3.54
CA PRO A 555 11.14 16.25 3.82
C PRO A 555 12.21 15.55 4.67
N ALA A 556 11.78 14.86 5.74
CA ALA A 556 12.68 14.16 6.65
C ALA A 556 13.40 13.00 5.94
N ASP A 557 12.69 12.25 5.10
CA ASP A 557 13.26 11.20 4.27
C ASP A 557 14.33 11.75 3.29
N LEU A 558 14.02 12.82 2.56
CA LEU A 558 14.95 13.42 1.59
C LEU A 558 16.23 13.92 2.27
N ILE A 559 16.11 14.57 3.44
CA ILE A 559 17.27 15.01 4.22
C ILE A 559 18.08 13.81 4.71
N ARG A 560 17.42 12.81 5.28
CA ARG A 560 18.07 11.59 5.79
C ARG A 560 18.91 10.89 4.73
N ARG A 561 18.36 10.73 3.52
CA ARG A 561 19.07 10.13 2.38
C ARG A 561 20.11 11.05 1.76
N GLY A 562 20.24 12.28 2.26
CA GLY A 562 21.16 13.29 1.73
C GLY A 562 20.75 13.79 0.34
N MET A 563 19.47 13.67 -0.02
CA MET A 563 18.92 14.13 -1.30
C MET A 563 18.47 15.60 -1.27
N ALA A 564 18.35 16.17 -0.07
CA ALA A 564 18.01 17.57 0.15
C ALA A 564 18.74 18.12 1.38
N VAL A 565 18.81 19.44 1.46
CA VAL A 565 19.19 20.18 2.66
C VAL A 565 18.12 21.21 3.00
N GLU A 566 18.00 21.56 4.28
CA GLU A 566 17.14 22.64 4.71
C GLU A 566 17.60 23.98 4.12
N ASP A 567 16.67 24.71 3.53
CA ASP A 567 16.90 26.03 2.95
C ASP A 567 15.59 26.82 2.93
N ALA A 568 15.40 27.68 3.93
CA ALA A 568 14.19 28.48 4.07
C ALA A 568 13.95 29.47 2.91
N SER A 569 14.96 29.72 2.05
CA SER A 569 14.80 30.56 0.85
C SER A 569 14.20 29.80 -0.33
N GLN A 570 14.20 28.47 -0.29
CA GLN A 570 13.66 27.62 -1.34
C GLN A 570 12.18 27.30 -1.12
N PRO A 571 11.43 26.97 -2.20
CA PRO A 571 10.10 26.38 -2.07
C PRO A 571 10.13 25.17 -1.13
N HIS A 572 9.09 25.05 -0.30
CA HIS A 572 8.96 23.95 0.66
C HIS A 572 10.04 23.90 1.77
N GLY A 573 10.89 24.93 1.89
CA GLY A 573 11.95 25.00 2.88
C GLY A 573 13.12 24.05 2.62
N LEU A 574 13.23 23.51 1.41
CA LEU A 574 14.23 22.50 1.05
C LEU A 574 14.91 22.83 -0.28
N ARG A 575 16.23 22.63 -0.32
CA ARG A 575 17.00 22.59 -1.56
C ARG A 575 17.37 21.16 -1.91
N LEU A 576 16.83 20.64 -3.02
CA LEU A 576 17.21 19.35 -3.56
C LEU A 576 18.65 19.38 -4.09
N LEU A 577 19.40 18.29 -3.94
CA LEU A 577 20.73 18.13 -4.52
C LEU A 577 20.69 17.60 -5.95
N ILE A 578 19.58 16.98 -6.33
CA ILE A 578 19.22 16.68 -7.73
C ILE A 578 17.95 17.51 -8.04
N GLU A 579 18.13 18.59 -8.80
CA GLU A 579 17.04 19.54 -9.10
C GLU A 579 15.88 18.90 -9.87
N ASP A 580 16.17 17.98 -10.80
CA ASP A 580 15.19 17.25 -11.58
C ASP A 580 15.01 15.81 -11.04
N TYR A 581 14.74 15.67 -9.75
CA TYR A 581 14.32 14.40 -9.13
C TYR A 581 12.79 14.32 -9.14
N PRO A 582 12.17 13.56 -10.07
CA PRO A 582 10.73 13.65 -10.33
C PRO A 582 9.84 13.32 -9.13
N TYR A 583 10.11 12.21 -8.44
CA TYR A 583 9.39 11.84 -7.21
C TYR A 583 9.46 12.93 -6.14
N ALA A 584 10.66 13.45 -5.85
CA ALA A 584 10.85 14.43 -4.78
C ALA A 584 10.21 15.78 -5.13
N THR A 585 10.45 16.27 -6.35
CA THR A 585 9.94 17.57 -6.80
C THR A 585 8.41 17.61 -6.79
N ASP A 586 7.74 16.55 -7.24
CA ASP A 586 6.28 16.49 -7.28
C ASP A 586 5.69 16.13 -5.93
N GLY A 587 6.33 15.20 -5.21
CA GLY A 587 5.94 14.83 -3.86
C GLY A 587 5.93 16.03 -2.92
N LEU A 588 6.88 16.96 -3.03
CA LEU A 588 6.93 18.16 -2.20
C LEU A 588 5.75 19.12 -2.44
N LEU A 589 5.17 19.14 -3.65
CA LEU A 589 3.95 19.89 -3.94
C LEU A 589 2.77 19.33 -3.14
N LEU A 590 2.57 18.01 -3.22
CA LEU A 590 1.48 17.33 -2.52
C LEU A 590 1.68 17.33 -1.00
N TRP A 591 2.89 17.05 -0.53
CA TRP A 591 3.25 17.14 0.88
C TRP A 591 2.88 18.50 1.46
N SER A 592 3.23 19.59 0.76
CA SER A 592 2.94 20.94 1.26
C SER A 592 1.45 21.27 1.24
N ALA A 593 0.70 20.74 0.27
CA ALA A 593 -0.76 20.88 0.25
C ALA A 593 -1.41 20.13 1.42
N ILE A 594 -0.96 18.90 1.69
CA ILE A 594 -1.42 18.09 2.83
C ILE A 594 -1.07 18.78 4.16
N ALA A 595 0.15 19.31 4.28
CA ALA A 595 0.61 20.00 5.49
C ALA A 595 -0.26 21.21 5.80
N ARG A 596 -0.46 22.12 4.83
CA ARG A 596 -1.34 23.29 5.00
C ARG A 596 -2.78 22.91 5.32
N TRP A 597 -3.29 21.85 4.69
CA TRP A 597 -4.61 21.30 5.01
C TRP A 597 -4.69 20.85 6.48
N CYS A 598 -3.73 20.06 6.94
CA CYS A 598 -3.70 19.55 8.30
C CYS A 598 -3.54 20.68 9.33
N GLU A 599 -2.65 21.65 9.07
CA GLU A 599 -2.44 22.82 9.92
C GLU A 599 -3.72 23.66 10.05
N ALA A 600 -4.34 24.03 8.92
CA ALA A 600 -5.56 24.83 8.93
C ALA A 600 -6.72 24.10 9.61
N TYR A 601 -6.86 22.80 9.36
CA TYR A 601 -7.91 21.99 9.98
C TYR A 601 -7.69 21.82 11.49
N VAL A 602 -6.47 21.53 11.94
CA VAL A 602 -6.15 21.40 13.37
C VAL A 602 -6.39 22.73 14.08
N ALA A 603 -5.93 23.84 13.53
CA ALA A 603 -6.12 25.18 14.11
C ALA A 603 -7.61 25.55 14.28
N ALA A 604 -8.50 25.02 13.43
CA ALA A 604 -9.94 25.26 13.54
C ALA A 604 -10.57 24.61 14.79
N TYR A 605 -10.00 23.52 15.32
CA TYR A 605 -10.55 22.79 16.47
C TYR A 605 -9.70 22.90 17.74
N TYR A 606 -8.39 23.12 17.61
CA TYR A 606 -7.43 23.16 18.71
C TYR A 606 -6.75 24.53 18.77
N PRO A 607 -7.35 25.52 19.45
CA PRO A 607 -6.82 26.89 19.50
C PRO A 607 -5.59 27.03 20.43
N SER A 608 -5.25 25.99 21.19
CA SER A 608 -4.12 25.97 22.12
C SER A 608 -3.58 24.56 22.29
N ASP A 609 -2.34 24.44 22.76
CA ASP A 609 -1.69 23.17 23.04
C ASP A 609 -2.41 22.40 24.16
N GLU A 610 -2.93 23.12 25.16
CA GLU A 610 -3.76 22.53 26.22
C GLU A 610 -5.01 21.84 25.65
N ALA A 611 -5.60 22.36 24.57
CA ALA A 611 -6.77 21.72 23.96
C ALA A 611 -6.43 20.36 23.34
N VAL A 612 -5.19 20.17 22.86
CA VAL A 612 -4.69 18.88 22.35
C VAL A 612 -4.45 17.92 23.51
N GLN A 613 -3.87 18.42 24.61
CA GLN A 613 -3.57 17.62 25.80
C GLN A 613 -4.84 17.18 26.56
N ASP A 614 -5.86 18.04 26.61
CA ASP A 614 -7.13 17.77 27.29
C ASP A 614 -8.09 16.87 26.48
N ASP A 615 -7.80 16.61 25.20
CA ASP A 615 -8.61 15.70 24.38
C ASP A 615 -8.30 14.23 24.70
N TYR A 616 -9.07 13.65 25.61
CA TYR A 616 -8.87 12.27 26.04
C TYR A 616 -9.08 11.23 24.91
N GLU A 617 -9.87 11.51 23.87
CA GLU A 617 -10.06 10.57 22.75
C GLU A 617 -8.84 10.59 21.84
N LEU A 618 -8.33 11.79 21.52
CA LEU A 618 -7.11 11.98 20.75
C LEU A 618 -5.89 11.35 21.45
N GLN A 619 -5.71 11.64 22.74
CA GLN A 619 -4.59 11.10 23.53
C GLN A 619 -4.68 9.57 23.64
N SER A 620 -5.89 9.02 23.81
CA SER A 620 -6.10 7.57 23.83
C SER A 620 -5.85 6.92 22.47
N TRP A 621 -6.25 7.55 21.37
CA TRP A 621 -5.96 7.10 20.01
C TRP A 621 -4.47 6.96 19.77
N TYR A 622 -3.73 8.02 20.04
CA TYR A 622 -2.29 8.03 19.80
C TYR A 622 -1.54 7.07 20.71
N THR A 623 -1.87 7.08 22.01
CA THR A 623 -1.29 6.16 22.98
C THR A 623 -1.55 4.71 22.59
N GLU A 624 -2.78 4.35 22.19
CA GLU A 624 -3.09 2.98 21.80
C GLU A 624 -2.38 2.56 20.50
N ALA A 625 -2.34 3.44 19.49
CA ALA A 625 -1.62 3.18 18.23
C ALA A 625 -0.13 2.88 18.48
N VAL A 626 0.52 3.61 19.38
CA VAL A 626 1.94 3.38 19.73
C VAL A 626 2.09 2.17 20.64
N GLN A 627 1.38 2.12 21.77
CA GLN A 627 1.62 1.15 22.85
C GLN A 627 1.09 -0.25 22.55
N VAL A 628 0.02 -0.36 21.75
CA VAL A 628 -0.64 -1.64 21.41
C VAL A 628 -0.50 -1.94 19.92
N GLY A 629 -0.58 -0.92 19.07
CA GLY A 629 -0.46 -1.05 17.62
C GLY A 629 0.98 -1.25 17.12
N HIS A 630 1.93 -0.53 17.70
CA HIS A 630 3.38 -0.64 17.46
C HIS A 630 4.17 -1.02 18.73
N PRO A 631 3.75 -2.07 19.47
CA PRO A 631 4.22 -2.32 20.82
C PRO A 631 5.72 -2.63 20.86
N ASP A 632 6.24 -3.22 19.79
CA ASP A 632 7.65 -3.64 19.69
C ASP A 632 8.59 -2.43 19.45
N LYS A 633 8.03 -1.22 19.25
CA LYS A 633 8.76 0.06 19.15
C LYS A 633 8.22 1.14 20.08
N ARG A 634 7.32 0.81 21.01
CA ARG A 634 6.62 1.79 21.88
C ARG A 634 7.53 2.67 22.72
N ASP A 635 8.72 2.17 23.04
CA ASP A 635 9.71 2.84 23.90
C ASP A 635 10.74 3.66 23.09
N ALA A 636 10.58 3.73 21.76
CA ALA A 636 11.50 4.47 20.92
C ALA A 636 11.38 5.99 21.16
N PRO A 637 12.50 6.72 21.30
CA PRO A 637 12.49 8.13 21.73
C PRO A 637 12.00 9.11 20.66
N TRP A 638 11.81 8.64 19.43
CA TRP A 638 11.47 9.47 18.27
C TRP A 638 9.97 9.58 18.01
N TRP A 639 9.12 8.91 18.79
CA TRP A 639 7.68 9.12 18.71
C TRP A 639 7.32 10.58 19.04
N PRO A 640 6.54 11.27 18.19
CA PRO A 640 6.02 12.59 18.52
C PRO A 640 5.30 12.58 19.88
N ARG A 641 5.44 13.63 20.68
CA ARG A 641 4.79 13.65 22.01
C ARG A 641 3.27 13.89 21.96
N LEU A 642 2.77 14.41 20.83
CA LEU A 642 1.38 14.82 20.63
C LEU A 642 0.87 15.78 21.71
N THR A 643 1.70 16.77 22.04
CA THR A 643 1.44 17.76 23.10
C THR A 643 1.00 19.12 22.58
N THR A 644 1.25 19.41 21.30
CA THR A 644 0.97 20.70 20.67
C THR A 644 0.09 20.55 19.44
N ALA A 645 -0.54 21.64 19.01
CA ALA A 645 -1.26 21.67 17.73
C ALA A 645 -0.33 21.36 16.55
N GLY A 646 0.93 21.81 16.62
CA GLY A 646 1.96 21.51 15.62
C GLY A 646 2.32 20.03 15.57
N ASP A 647 2.48 19.37 16.73
CA ASP A 647 2.74 17.92 16.81
C ASP A 647 1.61 17.14 16.09
N LEU A 648 0.35 17.52 16.36
CA LEU A 648 -0.82 16.89 15.77
C LEU A 648 -0.88 17.12 14.25
N ALA A 649 -0.70 18.37 13.79
CA ALA A 649 -0.70 18.68 12.37
C ALA A 649 0.41 17.92 11.62
N SER A 650 1.62 17.85 12.19
CA SER A 650 2.74 17.11 11.62
C SER A 650 2.47 15.60 11.57
N LEU A 651 1.92 15.02 12.63
CA LEU A 651 1.55 13.59 12.66
C LEU A 651 0.51 13.28 11.58
N LEU A 652 -0.56 14.08 11.49
CA LEU A 652 -1.61 13.89 10.49
C LEU A 652 -1.07 14.05 9.06
N THR A 653 -0.16 15.00 8.84
CA THR A 653 0.50 15.19 7.53
C THR A 653 1.25 13.93 7.11
N THR A 654 2.05 13.34 8.01
CA THR A 654 2.78 12.09 7.73
C THR A 654 1.81 10.93 7.45
N LEU A 655 0.76 10.76 8.25
CA LEU A 655 -0.21 9.66 8.04
C LEU A 655 -0.96 9.82 6.71
N VAL A 656 -1.43 11.02 6.38
CA VAL A 656 -2.12 11.29 5.11
C VAL A 656 -1.16 11.10 3.93
N TRP A 657 0.10 11.56 4.03
CA TRP A 657 1.13 11.35 3.02
C TRP A 657 1.37 9.85 2.74
N LEU A 658 1.56 9.07 3.81
CA LEU A 658 1.80 7.63 3.72
C LEU A 658 0.64 6.87 3.09
N CYS A 659 -0.59 7.20 3.46
CA CYS A 659 -1.79 6.56 2.94
C CYS A 659 -2.12 6.97 1.50
N SER A 660 -1.67 8.14 1.04
CA SER A 660 -2.04 8.68 -0.28
C SER A 660 -0.84 8.70 -1.25
N ALA A 661 -0.15 9.83 -1.36
CA ALA A 661 0.89 10.08 -2.35
C ALA A 661 2.08 9.10 -2.27
N GLN A 662 2.49 8.68 -1.06
CA GLN A 662 3.56 7.71 -0.92
C GLN A 662 3.16 6.33 -1.46
N HIS A 663 1.99 5.81 -1.05
CA HIS A 663 1.48 4.54 -1.58
C HIS A 663 1.27 4.62 -3.08
N ALA A 664 0.66 5.70 -3.59
CA ALA A 664 0.42 5.87 -5.02
C ALA A 664 1.71 5.80 -5.85
N ALA A 665 2.75 6.51 -5.40
CA ALA A 665 4.05 6.54 -6.06
C ALA A 665 4.76 5.18 -6.12
N LEU A 666 4.46 4.29 -5.16
CA LEU A 666 5.02 2.95 -5.06
C LEU A 666 4.11 1.88 -5.71
N ASN A 667 2.83 2.17 -5.91
CA ASN A 667 1.83 1.17 -6.29
C ASN A 667 1.46 1.22 -7.78
N PHE A 668 1.04 2.38 -8.31
CA PHE A 668 0.40 2.44 -9.63
C PHE A 668 1.37 2.34 -10.81
N GLY A 669 2.68 2.35 -10.53
CA GLY A 669 3.73 2.09 -11.52
C GLY A 669 4.08 0.62 -11.71
N GLN A 670 3.57 -0.29 -10.86
CA GLN A 670 4.00 -1.70 -10.84
C GLN A 670 3.89 -2.38 -12.20
N TYR A 671 2.74 -2.32 -12.86
CA TYR A 671 2.55 -2.86 -14.21
C TYR A 671 3.11 -1.95 -15.31
N PRO A 672 2.79 -0.65 -15.37
CA PRO A 672 3.29 0.24 -16.42
C PRO A 672 4.81 0.23 -16.58
N LEU A 673 5.56 0.18 -15.46
CA LEU A 673 7.01 0.27 -15.46
C LEU A 673 7.70 -1.08 -15.21
N GLY A 674 7.02 -2.05 -14.58
CA GLY A 674 7.59 -3.34 -14.18
C GLY A 674 7.03 -4.55 -14.92
N GLY A 675 5.99 -4.38 -15.75
CA GLY A 675 5.35 -5.47 -16.47
C GLY A 675 6.23 -6.12 -17.54
N TYR A 676 7.31 -5.45 -17.98
CA TYR A 676 8.32 -6.04 -18.86
C TYR A 676 9.47 -6.61 -18.02
N ILE A 677 9.43 -7.92 -17.75
CA ILE A 677 10.34 -8.59 -16.82
C ILE A 677 11.83 -8.32 -17.07
N PRO A 678 12.35 -8.28 -18.31
CA PRO A 678 13.76 -7.93 -18.54
C PRO A 678 14.18 -6.54 -18.02
N ASN A 679 13.24 -5.60 -17.85
CA ASN A 679 13.49 -4.28 -17.24
C ASN A 679 13.68 -4.37 -15.73
N ARG A 680 12.80 -5.11 -15.05
CA ARG A 680 12.76 -5.17 -13.59
C ARG A 680 12.37 -6.57 -13.10
N PRO A 681 13.28 -7.56 -13.17
CA PRO A 681 12.96 -8.92 -12.77
C PRO A 681 12.73 -9.01 -11.26
N PRO A 682 11.59 -9.56 -10.78
CA PRO A 682 11.31 -9.69 -9.34
C PRO A 682 12.13 -10.80 -8.66
N LEU A 683 12.62 -11.77 -9.45
CA LEU A 683 13.51 -12.83 -8.98
C LEU A 683 14.62 -13.17 -9.97
N MET A 684 15.73 -13.67 -9.44
CA MET A 684 16.85 -14.23 -10.22
C MET A 684 17.04 -15.70 -9.88
N ARG A 685 17.39 -16.52 -10.89
CA ARG A 685 17.55 -17.99 -10.79
C ARG A 685 18.99 -18.47 -10.92
N ARG A 686 19.88 -17.63 -11.41
CA ARG A 686 21.31 -17.92 -11.61
C ARG A 686 22.15 -16.80 -11.02
N LEU A 687 23.37 -17.15 -10.62
CA LEU A 687 24.41 -16.18 -10.29
C LEU A 687 25.14 -15.77 -11.57
N VAL A 688 25.82 -14.62 -11.55
CA VAL A 688 26.72 -14.23 -12.64
C VAL A 688 27.90 -15.23 -12.73
N PRO A 689 28.16 -15.89 -13.87
CA PRO A 689 29.27 -16.83 -13.98
C PRO A 689 30.62 -16.10 -13.90
N ALA A 690 31.66 -16.79 -13.44
CA ALA A 690 33.04 -16.30 -13.48
C ALA A 690 33.81 -16.99 -14.61
N GLU A 691 34.87 -16.35 -15.12
CA GLU A 691 35.75 -16.99 -16.10
C GLU A 691 36.31 -18.31 -15.57
N GLY A 692 36.26 -19.35 -16.40
CA GLY A 692 36.62 -20.71 -16.04
C GLY A 692 35.48 -21.55 -15.44
N ASP A 693 34.31 -20.96 -15.14
CA ASP A 693 33.12 -21.74 -14.81
C ASP A 693 32.52 -22.36 -16.09
N PRO A 694 31.98 -23.60 -16.03
CA PRO A 694 31.28 -24.19 -17.17
C PRO A 694 30.11 -23.32 -17.68
N GLU A 695 29.43 -22.61 -16.78
CA GLU A 695 28.34 -21.68 -17.14
C GLU A 695 28.83 -20.45 -17.92
N TYR A 696 30.11 -20.08 -17.80
CA TYR A 696 30.68 -18.97 -18.57
C TYR A 696 30.75 -19.31 -20.06
N GLU A 697 31.08 -20.55 -20.40
CA GLU A 697 31.08 -21.00 -21.81
C GLU A 697 29.68 -20.91 -22.42
N HIS A 698 28.63 -21.22 -21.64
CA HIS A 698 27.25 -21.05 -22.09
C HIS A 698 26.87 -19.58 -22.29
N LEU A 699 27.29 -18.69 -21.38
CA LEU A 699 27.10 -17.25 -21.54
C LEU A 699 27.76 -16.73 -22.83
N VAL A 700 28.99 -17.14 -23.10
CA VAL A 700 29.74 -16.71 -24.30
C VAL A 700 29.10 -17.27 -25.59
N ALA A 701 28.62 -18.51 -25.55
CA ALA A 701 28.01 -19.15 -26.72
C ALA A 701 26.62 -18.59 -27.06
N ASP A 702 25.79 -18.29 -26.06
CA ASP A 702 24.42 -17.76 -26.24
C ASP A 702 24.02 -16.83 -25.08
N PRO A 703 24.46 -15.57 -25.10
CA PRO A 703 24.26 -14.66 -23.97
C PRO A 703 22.79 -14.28 -23.77
N HIS A 704 22.00 -14.24 -24.84
CA HIS A 704 20.57 -13.92 -24.76
C HIS A 704 19.82 -15.01 -23.98
N ARG A 705 20.06 -16.28 -24.35
CA ARG A 705 19.43 -17.40 -23.68
C ARG A 705 19.94 -17.57 -22.26
N PHE A 706 21.23 -17.32 -22.02
CA PHE A 706 21.77 -17.33 -20.66
C PHE A 706 21.06 -16.28 -19.78
N TYR A 707 20.97 -15.03 -20.25
CA TYR A 707 20.27 -13.95 -19.56
C TYR A 707 18.82 -14.31 -19.23
N LEU A 708 18.04 -14.76 -20.21
CA LEU A 708 16.65 -15.17 -20.00
C LEU A 708 16.51 -16.39 -19.06
N SER A 709 17.49 -17.29 -19.06
CA SER A 709 17.52 -18.42 -18.11
C SER A 709 17.86 -18.00 -16.67
N ALA A 710 18.45 -16.81 -16.48
CA ALA A 710 18.68 -16.22 -15.17
C ALA A 710 17.44 -15.48 -14.63
N LEU A 711 16.58 -14.98 -15.52
CA LEU A 711 15.31 -14.30 -15.21
C LEU A 711 14.19 -15.29 -14.82
N PRO A 712 13.03 -14.84 -14.29
CA PRO A 712 11.91 -15.73 -13.97
C PRO A 712 11.47 -16.56 -15.19
N SER A 713 11.07 -17.81 -14.94
CA SER A 713 10.48 -18.69 -15.97
C SER A 713 9.18 -18.10 -16.55
N LEU A 714 8.66 -18.69 -17.63
CA LEU A 714 7.40 -18.25 -18.25
C LEU A 714 6.23 -18.29 -17.24
N THR A 715 6.13 -19.36 -16.45
CA THR A 715 5.12 -19.50 -15.40
C THR A 715 5.25 -18.41 -14.35
N GLN A 716 6.46 -18.19 -13.81
CA GLN A 716 6.68 -17.16 -12.80
C GLN A 716 6.40 -15.75 -13.34
N THR A 717 6.83 -15.47 -14.57
CA THR A 717 6.60 -14.19 -15.26
C THR A 717 5.12 -13.88 -15.41
N THR A 718 4.35 -14.82 -15.93
CA THR A 718 2.92 -14.63 -16.18
C THR A 718 2.11 -14.52 -14.89
N THR A 719 2.46 -15.30 -13.86
CA THR A 719 1.89 -15.15 -12.51
C THR A 719 2.17 -13.77 -11.93
N PHE A 720 3.43 -13.32 -11.98
CA PHE A 720 3.81 -12.01 -11.47
C PHE A 720 3.06 -10.89 -12.20
N MET A 721 3.09 -10.88 -13.54
CA MET A 721 2.42 -9.87 -14.37
C MET A 721 0.92 -9.77 -14.09
N THR A 722 0.24 -10.91 -13.88
CA THR A 722 -1.18 -10.96 -13.54
C THR A 722 -1.50 -10.24 -12.22
N VAL A 723 -0.59 -10.37 -11.24
CA VAL A 723 -0.78 -9.76 -9.93
C VAL A 723 -0.55 -8.27 -10.03
N ILE A 724 0.57 -7.83 -10.59
CA ILE A 724 0.87 -6.39 -10.69
C ILE A 724 -0.10 -5.65 -11.62
N ASP A 725 -0.71 -6.32 -12.61
CA ASP A 725 -1.83 -5.80 -13.41
C ASP A 725 -3.00 -5.39 -12.51
N THR A 726 -3.44 -6.32 -11.65
CA THR A 726 -4.51 -6.06 -10.68
C THR A 726 -4.12 -4.96 -9.70
N LEU A 727 -2.89 -5.01 -9.15
CA LEU A 727 -2.43 -4.05 -8.14
C LEU A 727 -2.25 -2.64 -8.70
N SER A 728 -2.04 -2.50 -10.02
CA SER A 728 -1.91 -1.20 -10.70
C SER A 728 -3.24 -0.62 -11.17
N THR A 729 -4.36 -1.29 -10.90
CA THR A 729 -5.68 -0.91 -11.42
C THR A 729 -6.43 -0.02 -10.42
N HIS A 730 -6.86 1.16 -10.88
CA HIS A 730 -7.84 1.97 -10.17
C HIS A 730 -9.25 1.39 -10.37
N SER A 731 -10.00 1.24 -9.27
CA SER A 731 -11.40 0.82 -9.34
C SER A 731 -12.29 1.98 -9.79
N ALA A 732 -13.49 1.66 -10.30
CA ALA A 732 -14.45 2.67 -10.75
C ALA A 732 -15.00 3.55 -9.61
N ASP A 733 -14.96 3.04 -8.37
CA ASP A 733 -15.39 3.71 -7.14
C ASP A 733 -14.22 4.37 -6.38
N GLU A 734 -13.05 4.56 -7.01
CA GLU A 734 -11.89 5.16 -6.36
C GLU A 734 -12.14 6.64 -5.99
N GLN A 735 -11.56 7.08 -4.88
CA GLN A 735 -11.64 8.47 -4.41
C GLN A 735 -10.25 9.08 -4.31
N TYR A 736 -9.98 10.11 -5.09
CA TYR A 736 -8.65 10.71 -5.20
C TYR A 736 -8.40 11.81 -4.16
N LEU A 737 -7.12 12.11 -3.95
CA LEU A 737 -6.66 13.12 -3.01
C LEU A 737 -7.29 14.48 -3.35
N GLY A 738 -7.88 15.13 -2.34
CA GLY A 738 -8.60 16.39 -2.52
C GLY A 738 -10.06 16.23 -2.99
N GLU A 739 -10.51 15.01 -3.30
CA GLU A 739 -11.91 14.72 -3.56
C GLU A 739 -12.66 14.35 -2.28
N ARG A 740 -13.75 15.06 -2.00
CA ARG A 740 -14.65 14.75 -0.90
C ARG A 740 -16.04 15.34 -1.12
N PRO A 741 -17.14 14.59 -0.93
CA PRO A 741 -18.50 15.15 -0.94
C PRO A 741 -18.63 16.26 0.13
N ASN A 742 -19.49 17.27 -0.06
CA ASN A 742 -19.60 18.41 0.88
C ASN A 742 -20.34 18.06 2.18
N GLU A 743 -21.09 16.96 2.22
CA GLU A 743 -22.02 16.62 3.30
C GLU A 743 -21.33 15.98 4.53
N TRP A 744 -20.03 15.68 4.45
CA TRP A 744 -19.26 15.01 5.51
C TRP A 744 -19.15 15.78 6.83
N THR A 745 -19.26 17.11 6.76
CA THR A 745 -19.27 18.01 7.91
C THR A 745 -20.21 19.19 7.70
N ALA A 746 -20.82 19.65 8.78
CA ALA A 746 -21.59 20.90 8.79
C ALA A 746 -20.74 22.11 9.20
N ASP A 747 -19.44 21.92 9.48
CA ASP A 747 -18.54 23.01 9.86
C ASP A 747 -18.06 23.79 8.61
N PRO A 748 -18.44 25.08 8.47
CA PRO A 748 -18.08 25.87 7.29
C PRO A 748 -16.58 26.15 7.18
N ALA A 749 -15.83 26.22 8.30
CA ALA A 749 -14.39 26.46 8.28
C ALA A 749 -13.66 25.22 7.75
N ALA A 750 -14.05 24.03 8.22
CA ALA A 750 -13.55 22.77 7.68
C ALA A 750 -13.83 22.60 6.18
N LEU A 751 -15.04 22.97 5.73
CA LEU A 751 -15.38 22.93 4.31
C LEU A 751 -14.58 23.95 3.48
N ALA A 752 -14.29 25.12 4.03
CA ALA A 752 -13.47 26.12 3.36
C ALA A 752 -12.03 25.63 3.18
N ALA A 753 -11.41 25.12 4.25
CA ALA A 753 -10.06 24.56 4.20
C ALA A 753 -9.98 23.34 3.25
N ALA A 754 -11.01 22.50 3.19
CA ALA A 754 -11.04 21.36 2.26
C ALA A 754 -11.12 21.82 0.78
N ARG A 755 -11.86 22.91 0.49
CA ARG A 755 -11.91 23.49 -0.86
C ARG A 755 -10.56 24.10 -1.27
N GLU A 756 -9.88 24.73 -0.33
CA GLU A 756 -8.53 25.27 -0.55
C GLU A 756 -7.52 24.15 -0.82
N PHE A 757 -7.55 23.09 -0.01
CA PHE A 757 -6.76 21.88 -0.23
C PHE A 757 -7.00 21.29 -1.62
N ALA A 758 -8.26 21.09 -2.01
CA ALA A 758 -8.59 20.58 -3.34
C ALA A 758 -8.08 21.49 -4.48
N ALA A 759 -8.09 22.81 -4.27
CA ALA A 759 -7.53 23.75 -5.24
C ALA A 759 -5.99 23.68 -5.32
N GLU A 760 -5.31 23.45 -4.20
CA GLU A 760 -3.86 23.25 -4.17
C GLU A 760 -3.45 21.93 -4.84
N VAL A 761 -4.18 20.85 -4.61
CA VAL A 761 -3.95 19.56 -5.27
C VAL A 761 -4.08 19.70 -6.79
N ARG A 762 -5.10 20.42 -7.28
CA ARG A 762 -5.25 20.72 -8.72
C ARG A 762 -4.08 21.56 -9.27
N ARG A 763 -3.64 22.59 -8.53
CA ARG A 763 -2.47 23.38 -8.92
C ARG A 763 -1.18 22.54 -8.96
N ALA A 764 -1.04 21.58 -8.06
CA ALA A 764 0.08 20.65 -8.10
C ALA A 764 0.07 19.81 -9.39
N GLU A 765 -1.10 19.32 -9.80
CA GLU A 765 -1.27 18.60 -11.07
C GLU A 765 -0.86 19.44 -12.29
N GLU A 766 -1.34 20.68 -12.37
CA GLU A 766 -0.98 21.63 -13.44
C GLU A 766 0.54 21.87 -13.52
N GLU A 767 1.20 21.99 -12.37
CA GLU A 767 2.66 22.14 -12.28
C GLU A 767 3.40 20.86 -12.69
N ILE A 768 2.89 19.67 -12.33
CA ILE A 768 3.44 18.38 -12.76
C ILE A 768 3.36 18.24 -14.28
N GLU A 769 2.22 18.59 -14.89
CA GLU A 769 2.04 18.60 -16.34
C GLU A 769 3.03 19.56 -17.00
N ARG A 770 3.20 20.76 -16.46
CA ARG A 770 4.18 21.74 -16.95
C ARG A 770 5.62 21.19 -16.89
N ARG A 771 5.99 20.51 -15.80
CA ARG A 771 7.32 19.89 -15.64
C ARG A 771 7.53 18.74 -16.62
N ASN A 772 6.52 17.92 -16.86
CA ASN A 772 6.56 16.82 -17.84
C ASN A 772 6.71 17.34 -19.28
N ALA A 773 6.22 18.54 -19.57
CA ALA A 773 6.35 19.19 -20.87
C ALA A 773 7.65 20.00 -21.06
N ASP A 774 8.46 20.19 -20.01
CA ASP A 774 9.67 21.02 -20.04
C ASP A 774 10.88 20.25 -20.58
N PRO A 775 11.41 20.57 -21.78
CA PRO A 775 12.54 19.84 -22.37
C PRO A 775 13.86 20.01 -21.60
N SER A 776 13.96 20.97 -20.67
CA SER A 776 15.13 21.10 -19.80
C SER A 776 15.17 20.03 -18.70
N ARG A 777 14.02 19.40 -18.39
CA ARG A 777 13.87 18.34 -17.38
C ARG A 777 14.06 16.95 -17.97
N ARG A 778 15.33 16.57 -18.15
CA ARG A 778 15.74 15.36 -18.86
C ARG A 778 15.33 14.05 -18.18
N ASN A 779 15.03 14.04 -16.88
CA ASN A 779 14.52 12.84 -16.20
C ASN A 779 13.03 12.59 -16.45
N ARG A 780 12.36 13.52 -17.15
CA ARG A 780 10.90 13.52 -17.43
C ARG A 780 10.58 13.67 -18.92
N CYS A 781 11.46 14.30 -19.68
CA CYS A 781 11.23 14.68 -21.08
C CYS A 781 12.39 14.22 -21.98
N GLY A 782 12.07 13.73 -23.18
CA GLY A 782 13.06 13.28 -24.16
C GLY A 782 12.56 12.14 -25.05
N ALA A 783 13.37 11.76 -26.03
CA ALA A 783 13.07 10.63 -26.90
C ALA A 783 13.03 9.31 -26.09
N GLY A 784 11.89 8.62 -26.13
CA GLY A 784 11.69 7.37 -25.38
C GLY A 784 11.49 7.55 -23.87
N VAL A 785 11.62 8.77 -23.33
CA VAL A 785 11.42 9.05 -21.90
C VAL A 785 9.92 9.15 -21.61
N LEU A 786 9.48 8.46 -20.56
CA LEU A 786 8.11 8.59 -20.07
C LEU A 786 7.99 9.80 -19.15
N PRO A 787 6.91 10.60 -19.29
CA PRO A 787 6.58 11.60 -18.27
C PRO A 787 6.36 10.90 -16.93
N TYR A 788 6.71 11.57 -15.84
CA TYR A 788 6.47 11.04 -14.50
C TYR A 788 5.09 11.52 -14.03
N GLU A 789 4.11 10.62 -13.97
CA GLU A 789 2.72 10.94 -13.62
C GLU A 789 2.22 10.25 -12.36
N LEU A 790 3.06 9.46 -11.67
CA LEU A 790 2.66 8.75 -10.44
C LEU A 790 2.28 9.65 -9.27
N MET A 791 2.62 10.94 -9.34
CA MET A 791 2.21 11.99 -8.39
C MET A 791 1.13 12.91 -8.96
N ALA A 792 0.64 12.69 -10.18
CA ALA A 792 -0.50 13.43 -10.72
C ALA A 792 -1.77 12.98 -9.97
N PRO A 793 -2.48 13.86 -9.26
CA PRO A 793 -3.55 13.46 -8.34
C PRO A 793 -4.76 12.80 -8.98
N SER A 794 -5.18 13.23 -10.17
CA SER A 794 -6.41 12.73 -10.80
C SER A 794 -6.15 11.55 -11.75
N SER A 795 -7.12 10.63 -11.81
CA SER A 795 -7.14 9.52 -12.76
C SER A 795 -8.57 9.04 -13.05
N GLY A 796 -8.73 8.23 -14.10
CA GLY A 796 -9.89 7.38 -14.31
C GLY A 796 -9.65 5.94 -13.82
N PRO A 797 -10.66 5.05 -13.91
CA PRO A 797 -10.49 3.63 -13.63
C PRO A 797 -9.52 2.97 -14.63
N GLY A 798 -8.92 1.85 -14.21
CA GLY A 798 -7.97 1.09 -15.03
C GLY A 798 -6.51 1.32 -14.64
N ILE A 799 -5.60 0.83 -15.48
CA ILE A 799 -4.14 0.98 -15.32
C ILE A 799 -3.70 2.23 -16.06
N THR A 800 -3.40 3.30 -15.33
CA THR A 800 -3.17 4.63 -15.91
C THR A 800 -1.78 5.21 -15.63
N CYS A 801 -1.00 4.61 -14.72
CA CYS A 801 0.30 5.13 -14.25
C CYS A 801 0.22 6.56 -13.66
N ARG A 802 -0.96 6.95 -13.15
CA ARG A 802 -1.25 8.24 -12.52
C ARG A 802 -2.42 8.09 -11.56
N GLY A 803 -2.71 9.13 -10.77
CA GLY A 803 -3.78 9.12 -9.79
C GLY A 803 -3.26 8.86 -8.39
N VAL A 804 -3.65 9.72 -7.45
CA VAL A 804 -3.30 9.60 -6.04
C VAL A 804 -4.57 9.38 -5.24
N PRO A 805 -4.92 8.12 -4.88
CA PRO A 805 -6.05 7.84 -3.99
C PRO A 805 -5.90 8.49 -2.62
N ASN A 806 -7.00 8.63 -1.89
CA ASN A 806 -6.96 9.11 -0.50
C ASN A 806 -6.28 8.10 0.44
N SER A 807 -6.35 6.80 0.15
CA SER A 807 -5.89 5.74 1.05
C SER A 807 -5.21 4.59 0.31
N VAL A 808 -4.65 3.66 1.10
CA VAL A 808 -4.11 2.39 0.62
C VAL A 808 -5.29 1.48 0.25
N THR A 809 -5.76 1.58 -1.00
CA THR A 809 -6.98 0.89 -1.48
C THR A 809 -6.71 -0.38 -2.27
N ILE A 810 -5.45 -0.67 -2.62
CA ILE A 810 -5.04 -1.80 -3.47
C ILE A 810 -3.65 -2.29 -3.08
#